data_AF-A0A7S4T847-F1
#
_entry.id   AF-A0A7S4T847-F1
#
_cell.length_a   1.000
_cell.length_b   1.000
_cell.length_c   1.000
_cell.angle_alpha   90.00
_cell.angle_beta   90.00
_cell.angle_gamma   90.00
#
_symmetry.space_group_name_H-M   'P 1'
#
loop_
_entity.id
_entity.type
_entity.pdbx_description
1 polymer ?
#
loop_
_entity_poly.entity_id
_entity_poly.type
_entity_poly.pdbx_seq_one_letter_code
_entity_poly.pdbx_strand_id
1 'polypeptide(L)'
;MGAEAAEPFPSLDDGRGGSDCCLFAAVRCRRPRPPSRPPAAAFGRVSEAGAAPSAPYRHSGSPGCTFARYVLLYFLTVFGMSCVAVGLWSDMGFGRLCLRVFMDLHDFRVIALIACGVLLTLLYLLDFFWPPHLPGQFLTLWEGDHTVRACALTTVGLLLLVAGLCSAEEDPSWPLLVTIALCPLSTVVLHSFLQQPRTVAELLAEKIARHGDLQAKTELLEVMMRREEDQLRMLWAAFIGFAMSAVLIFFAWMSWVLGCLHVHYREELVDSTRDQEDMDYLLWSTPLVVAVSNLVFGFFAALRLAAQRSYEATDSCKAQLLAEQVAVQTGATSSDALEAARRLGLERKERLGRQLALLMKVVSLAFLFLLGVMYIAGQLLYANSIMSSLIGGVLGLYLMVFVAFIYLAFRRIVFAMGQWLANQPVWRFVVLAQQSYWTRSLLVCLALPFVPAVLVLSFFNQWLRRFRKLYGGDQFGVAAAQADMAWQSVLDEFSPRGDSEGRTWGRRSSSRSSLANGDLQVRPETLWCTPRVHTALNIARSWDWLAVLHGCYFFCGGYLCYTICPLLLNVTLSWLGRALVGWPFVVVVCSTFIIGMVAFLLPPVPGMTVYIFGGLVISRAAEVGGYGGFWGGSLLNVAMCWLLKLVACAVQQKCIGELLGQSLWVRKTVGVHKAHIRCIEAILREPGMSVGKVAILCGGPDWPTSVLAGVLQISLAQCELGTTPIIFFVAPCALTGSFYLKRGTSEVWNRSARIMVILSVAVNLAMWAVAAWAIQRQLEKYHEELTKPRPENADLEWLDYRAAQLGKASQVPWARVPAVVCWPLALGAAWQILTCQGLFWGYSYLFGDFQVEDDVDLLDWHKTGVAGRKCIFAVSTAPLVLALFTVAWLGPLNFWRWRRRVTRKQWLEAALELNGKETVWKANWIRDACGEGSFCGELSSSVPEQVPQQDLSHCSSGSKSVTFSSESNVTKNPSAAMCPPGHPGQAPSPPSTSRRPSPSRSAEPLSQVPATPRGGRRMSTARTAEAAVMAQA
;
A
#
# COMPACT_ATOMS: atom_id res chain seq x y z
N MET A 1 -25.83 38.33 24.18
CA MET A 1 -26.67 39.41 23.59
C MET A 1 -27.28 38.88 22.32
N GLY A 2 -28.60 39.06 22.15
CA GLY A 2 -29.34 38.86 20.89
C GLY A 2 -29.88 37.45 20.66
N ALA A 3 -31.10 37.20 21.15
CA ALA A 3 -31.94 36.04 20.85
C ALA A 3 -33.18 36.53 20.09
N GLU A 4 -33.75 35.72 19.21
CA GLU A 4 -35.17 35.84 18.83
C GLU A 4 -35.79 34.47 18.50
N ALA A 5 -36.91 34.23 19.18
CA ALA A 5 -37.87 33.15 19.16
C ALA A 5 -39.11 33.66 18.37
N ALA A 6 -40.18 32.98 17.99
CA ALA A 6 -40.69 31.61 17.92
C ALA A 6 -42.09 31.71 17.25
N GLU A 7 -42.86 30.59 17.25
CA GLU A 7 -44.34 30.51 17.39
C GLU A 7 -45.22 30.42 16.08
N PRO A 8 -46.42 29.77 16.14
CA PRO A 8 -46.68 28.47 15.46
C PRO A 8 -48.11 28.23 14.88
N PHE A 9 -48.39 27.01 14.37
CA PHE A 9 -49.70 26.30 14.16
C PHE A 9 -50.76 26.96 13.22
N PRO A 10 -51.81 26.26 12.67
CA PRO A 10 -52.50 25.07 13.19
C PRO A 10 -52.84 23.92 12.20
N SER A 11 -53.35 22.85 12.80
CA SER A 11 -54.06 21.67 12.27
C SER A 11 -55.44 21.99 11.69
N LEU A 12 -55.92 21.17 10.73
CA LEU A 12 -57.34 20.86 10.56
C LEU A 12 -57.57 19.56 9.76
N ASP A 13 -58.57 18.82 10.24
CA ASP A 13 -59.10 17.52 9.82
C ASP A 13 -60.05 17.60 8.61
N ASP A 14 -60.39 16.38 8.13
CA ASP A 14 -61.62 15.95 7.47
C ASP A 14 -61.92 16.28 5.99
N GLY A 15 -62.40 15.26 5.27
CA GLY A 15 -63.30 15.45 4.13
C GLY A 15 -63.26 14.42 3.01
N ARG A 16 -64.20 13.47 3.04
CA ARG A 16 -64.54 12.52 1.95
C ARG A 16 -65.16 13.21 0.71
N GLY A 17 -65.09 12.50 -0.42
CA GLY A 17 -65.96 12.65 -1.60
C GLY A 17 -65.13 12.84 -2.87
N GLY A 18 -65.24 12.08 -3.95
CA GLY A 18 -66.40 11.37 -4.49
C GLY A 18 -66.68 11.92 -5.89
N SER A 19 -66.39 11.11 -6.90
CA SER A 19 -67.10 11.02 -8.19
C SER A 19 -66.89 12.07 -9.30
N ASP A 20 -66.43 11.52 -10.43
CA ASP A 20 -66.99 11.64 -11.79
C ASP A 20 -66.74 12.85 -12.71
N CYS A 21 -66.26 12.46 -13.92
CA CYS A 21 -66.63 12.96 -15.26
C CYS A 21 -66.15 14.39 -15.64
N CYS A 22 -65.66 14.71 -16.85
CA CYS A 22 -65.51 13.99 -18.12
C CYS A 22 -64.81 14.95 -19.13
N LEU A 23 -64.45 14.38 -20.30
CA LEU A 23 -64.50 14.97 -21.66
C LEU A 23 -63.21 15.44 -22.43
N PHE A 24 -62.96 14.68 -23.53
CA PHE A 24 -62.39 14.98 -24.88
C PHE A 24 -60.94 15.48 -25.07
N ALA A 25 -60.13 15.07 -26.06
CA ALA A 25 -60.32 14.34 -27.34
C ALA A 25 -58.98 13.66 -27.76
N ALA A 26 -58.96 12.38 -28.15
CA ALA A 26 -59.10 11.78 -29.49
C ALA A 26 -57.86 11.75 -30.45
N VAL A 27 -57.27 10.55 -30.52
CA VAL A 27 -57.03 9.70 -31.71
C VAL A 27 -56.01 10.11 -32.81
N ARG A 28 -54.94 9.29 -32.91
CA ARG A 28 -54.47 8.70 -34.18
C ARG A 28 -53.69 7.38 -33.97
N CYS A 29 -54.37 6.25 -34.16
CA CYS A 29 -53.75 4.92 -34.29
C CYS A 29 -53.21 4.70 -35.71
N ARG A 30 -52.01 4.12 -35.84
CA ARG A 30 -51.52 3.48 -37.07
C ARG A 30 -51.28 1.98 -36.81
N ARG A 31 -51.76 1.18 -37.77
CA ARG A 31 -51.94 -0.28 -37.76
C ARG A 31 -50.66 -1.12 -37.58
N PRO A 32 -50.78 -2.37 -37.11
CA PRO A 32 -49.69 -3.37 -37.11
C PRO A 32 -49.47 -3.96 -38.52
N ARG A 33 -48.20 -4.30 -38.84
CA ARG A 33 -47.82 -5.06 -40.04
C ARG A 33 -47.87 -6.58 -39.75
N PRO A 34 -48.28 -7.41 -40.73
CA PRO A 34 -48.45 -8.85 -40.57
C PRO A 34 -47.12 -9.64 -40.67
N PRO A 35 -47.09 -10.90 -40.17
CA PRO A 35 -45.92 -11.77 -40.27
C PRO A 35 -45.79 -12.37 -41.68
N SER A 36 -44.59 -12.30 -42.25
CA SER A 36 -44.23 -12.94 -43.52
C SER A 36 -43.95 -14.43 -43.34
N ARG A 37 -44.58 -15.24 -44.20
CA ARG A 37 -44.43 -16.70 -44.35
C ARG A 37 -43.00 -17.13 -44.73
N PRO A 38 -42.59 -18.38 -44.44
CA PRO A 38 -41.35 -18.97 -44.96
C PRO A 38 -41.56 -19.51 -46.38
N PRO A 39 -40.53 -19.52 -47.25
CA PRO A 39 -40.55 -20.33 -48.46
C PRO A 39 -39.97 -21.72 -48.19
N ALA A 40 -40.68 -22.73 -48.68
CA ALA A 40 -40.22 -24.11 -48.77
C ALA A 40 -39.64 -24.40 -50.16
N ALA A 41 -38.74 -25.39 -50.17
CA ALA A 41 -38.26 -26.23 -51.28
C ALA A 41 -37.28 -25.63 -52.31
N ALA A 42 -36.06 -26.18 -52.34
CA ALA A 42 -35.59 -26.98 -53.48
C ALA A 42 -34.22 -27.63 -53.15
N PHE A 43 -34.20 -28.95 -53.04
CA PHE A 43 -33.01 -29.77 -53.07
C PHE A 43 -32.48 -29.80 -54.52
N GLY A 44 -31.27 -29.25 -54.75
CA GLY A 44 -30.58 -29.30 -56.03
C GLY A 44 -29.16 -29.84 -55.85
N ARG A 45 -28.89 -31.01 -56.43
CA ARG A 45 -27.55 -31.57 -56.63
C ARG A 45 -26.71 -30.63 -57.51
N VAL A 46 -25.49 -30.32 -57.07
CA VAL A 46 -24.39 -29.80 -57.90
C VAL A 46 -23.14 -30.53 -57.40
N SER A 47 -22.79 -31.67 -58.00
CA SER A 47 -21.81 -31.82 -59.09
C SER A 47 -20.46 -31.19 -58.76
N GLU A 48 -19.49 -32.06 -58.50
CA GLU A 48 -18.06 -31.78 -58.51
C GLU A 48 -17.69 -31.11 -59.84
N ALA A 49 -17.17 -29.89 -59.76
CA ALA A 49 -16.54 -29.19 -60.88
C ALA A 49 -15.19 -28.66 -60.38
N GLY A 50 -14.14 -28.96 -61.16
CA GLY A 50 -12.74 -28.85 -60.79
C GLY A 50 -12.29 -27.46 -60.32
N ALA A 51 -11.34 -27.50 -59.39
CA ALA A 51 -10.62 -26.34 -58.90
C ALA A 51 -9.87 -25.64 -60.04
N ALA A 52 -10.38 -24.47 -60.44
CA ALA A 52 -9.60 -23.49 -61.18
C ALA A 52 -8.62 -22.80 -60.21
N PRO A 53 -7.35 -22.59 -60.58
CA PRO A 53 -6.38 -21.90 -59.73
C PRO A 53 -6.84 -20.47 -59.50
N SER A 54 -7.05 -20.11 -58.24
CA SER A 54 -7.34 -18.74 -57.80
C SER A 54 -6.18 -17.84 -58.23
N ALA A 55 -6.50 -16.83 -59.06
CA ALA A 55 -5.54 -15.82 -59.46
C ALA A 55 -4.98 -15.13 -58.20
N PRO A 56 -3.65 -14.91 -58.10
CA PRO A 56 -3.04 -14.27 -56.96
C PRO A 56 -3.65 -12.87 -56.79
N TYR A 57 -4.26 -12.63 -55.63
CA TYR A 57 -4.77 -11.33 -55.24
C TYR A 57 -3.58 -10.37 -55.17
N ARG A 58 -3.31 -9.64 -56.26
CA ARG A 58 -2.28 -8.59 -56.31
C ARG A 58 -2.75 -7.48 -55.37
N HIS A 59 -2.29 -7.53 -54.12
CA HIS A 59 -2.39 -6.40 -53.22
C HIS A 59 -1.71 -5.20 -53.90
N SER A 60 -2.51 -4.24 -54.35
CA SER A 60 -2.04 -2.90 -54.67
C SER A 60 -1.47 -2.32 -53.37
N GLY A 61 -0.16 -2.47 -53.19
CA GLY A 61 0.55 -1.96 -52.04
C GLY A 61 0.40 -0.45 -52.01
N SER A 62 -0.55 0.05 -51.23
CA SER A 62 -0.48 1.43 -50.78
C SER A 62 0.88 1.58 -50.11
N PRO A 63 1.71 2.57 -50.51
CA PRO A 63 3.04 2.73 -49.96
C PRO A 63 2.87 2.96 -48.46
N GLY A 64 3.16 1.93 -47.67
CA GLY A 64 3.13 2.00 -46.21
C GLY A 64 3.96 3.20 -45.76
N CYS A 65 3.51 3.90 -44.72
CA CYS A 65 4.30 4.99 -44.15
C CYS A 65 5.69 4.46 -43.78
N THR A 66 6.73 5.01 -44.41
CA THR A 66 8.10 4.61 -44.13
C THR A 66 8.47 5.03 -42.69
N PHE A 67 9.38 4.29 -42.05
CA PHE A 67 9.86 4.60 -40.70
C PHE A 67 10.32 6.07 -40.55
N ALA A 68 10.99 6.61 -41.59
CA ALA A 68 11.40 8.02 -41.63
C ALA A 68 10.21 9.00 -41.56
N ARG A 69 9.07 8.68 -42.18
CA ARG A 69 7.85 9.51 -42.07
C ARG A 69 7.30 9.51 -40.65
N TYR A 70 7.29 8.35 -39.98
CA TYR A 70 6.91 8.30 -38.57
C TYR A 70 7.85 9.16 -37.72
N VAL A 71 9.17 8.99 -37.86
CA VAL A 71 10.16 9.77 -37.10
C VAL A 71 9.95 11.28 -37.32
N LEU A 72 9.76 11.71 -38.56
CA LEU A 72 9.53 13.11 -38.89
C LEU A 72 8.23 13.65 -38.27
N LEU A 73 7.12 12.93 -38.40
CA LEU A 73 5.83 13.36 -37.83
C LEU A 73 5.89 13.46 -36.30
N TYR A 74 6.42 12.44 -35.62
CA TYR A 74 6.56 12.47 -34.17
C TYR A 74 7.52 13.55 -33.70
N PHE A 75 8.65 13.73 -34.38
CA PHE A 75 9.59 14.81 -34.09
C PHE A 75 8.91 16.18 -34.24
N LEU A 76 8.26 16.46 -35.36
CA LEU A 76 7.60 17.75 -35.60
C LEU A 76 6.50 18.03 -34.58
N THR A 77 5.68 17.03 -34.22
CA THR A 77 4.64 17.19 -33.20
C THR A 77 5.24 17.46 -31.83
N VAL A 78 6.19 16.64 -31.36
CA VAL A 78 6.80 16.80 -30.04
C VAL A 78 7.61 18.09 -29.95
N PHE A 79 8.44 18.38 -30.94
CA PHE A 79 9.24 19.58 -31.00
C PHE A 79 8.35 20.83 -31.08
N GLY A 80 7.30 20.82 -31.90
CA GLY A 80 6.33 21.92 -31.99
C GLY A 80 5.69 22.23 -30.63
N MET A 81 5.19 21.22 -29.93
CA MET A 81 4.60 21.41 -28.59
C MET A 81 5.63 21.90 -27.56
N SER A 82 6.87 21.42 -27.66
CA SER A 82 7.94 21.83 -26.76
C SER A 82 8.38 23.28 -27.02
N CYS A 83 8.43 23.71 -28.29
CA CYS A 83 8.67 25.10 -28.67
C CYS A 83 7.55 26.02 -28.19
N VAL A 84 6.29 25.57 -28.17
CA VAL A 84 5.18 26.32 -27.58
C VAL A 84 5.40 26.49 -26.07
N ALA A 85 5.78 25.43 -25.34
CA ALA A 85 6.06 25.53 -23.91
C ALA A 85 7.24 26.48 -23.62
N VAL A 86 8.34 26.37 -24.36
CA VAL A 86 9.51 27.26 -24.23
C VAL A 86 9.14 28.69 -24.61
N GLY A 87 8.45 28.90 -25.72
CA GLY A 87 8.08 30.22 -26.22
C GLY A 87 7.10 30.96 -25.31
N LEU A 88 6.17 30.25 -24.66
CA LEU A 88 5.17 30.85 -23.78
C LEU A 88 5.66 31.05 -22.34
N TRP A 89 6.59 30.23 -21.85
CA TRP A 89 6.93 30.18 -20.42
C TRP A 89 8.40 30.40 -20.09
N SER A 90 9.22 30.84 -21.06
CA SER A 90 10.62 31.19 -20.82
C SER A 90 10.96 32.61 -21.23
N ASP A 91 12.05 33.13 -20.66
CA ASP A 91 12.64 34.40 -21.05
C ASP A 91 13.29 34.37 -22.45
N MET A 92 13.49 33.18 -23.03
CA MET A 92 13.85 33.06 -24.46
C MET A 92 12.68 33.44 -25.38
N GLY A 93 11.45 33.49 -24.85
CA GLY A 93 10.23 33.82 -25.57
C GLY A 93 9.46 34.97 -24.93
N PHE A 94 8.17 34.76 -24.70
CA PHE A 94 7.23 35.75 -24.17
C PHE A 94 6.82 35.45 -22.71
N GLY A 95 7.62 34.68 -21.97
CA GLY A 95 7.32 34.21 -20.62
C GLY A 95 6.74 35.28 -19.69
N ARG A 96 7.42 36.42 -19.55
CA ARG A 96 6.99 37.53 -18.69
C ARG A 96 5.68 38.19 -19.12
N LEU A 97 5.40 38.23 -20.42
CA LEU A 97 4.15 38.79 -20.94
C LEU A 97 3.00 37.82 -20.72
N CYS A 98 3.22 36.53 -21.03
CA CYS A 98 2.24 35.48 -20.84
C CYS A 98 1.87 35.33 -19.35
N LEU A 99 2.84 35.26 -18.44
CA LEU A 99 2.55 35.18 -17.00
C LEU A 99 1.73 36.38 -16.52
N ARG A 100 2.09 37.62 -16.91
CA ARG A 100 1.29 38.80 -16.56
C ARG A 100 -0.16 38.70 -17.05
N VAL A 101 -0.36 38.33 -18.32
CA VAL A 101 -1.70 38.15 -18.89
C VAL A 101 -2.49 37.08 -18.12
N PHE A 102 -1.86 35.96 -17.73
CA PHE A 102 -2.56 34.90 -17.00
C PHE A 102 -2.78 35.19 -15.51
N MET A 103 -1.92 36.00 -14.88
CA MET A 103 -2.14 36.48 -13.51
C MET A 103 -3.39 37.36 -13.42
N ASP A 104 -3.65 38.19 -14.44
CA ASP A 104 -4.85 39.02 -14.50
C ASP A 104 -6.16 38.22 -14.75
N LEU A 105 -6.07 36.90 -14.99
CA LEU A 105 -7.19 36.02 -15.35
C LEU A 105 -7.60 35.04 -14.23
N HIS A 106 -7.29 35.34 -12.96
CA HIS A 106 -7.62 34.45 -11.83
C HIS A 106 -9.11 34.08 -11.73
N ASP A 107 -9.99 35.05 -11.98
CA ASP A 107 -11.44 34.80 -11.99
C ASP A 107 -11.83 33.74 -13.03
N PHE A 108 -11.16 33.73 -14.19
CA PHE A 108 -11.40 32.74 -15.24
C PHE A 108 -10.99 31.34 -14.81
N ARG A 109 -9.99 31.19 -13.93
CA ARG A 109 -9.63 29.89 -13.37
C ARG A 109 -10.76 29.30 -12.56
N VAL A 110 -11.33 30.09 -11.63
CA VAL A 110 -12.43 29.63 -10.78
C VAL A 110 -13.63 29.25 -11.65
N ILE A 111 -13.94 30.06 -12.65
CA ILE A 111 -15.00 29.78 -13.63
C ILE A 111 -14.69 28.51 -14.42
N ALA A 112 -13.47 28.32 -14.92
CA ALA A 112 -13.07 27.14 -15.69
C ALA A 112 -13.07 25.86 -14.84
N LEU A 113 -12.65 25.91 -13.58
CA LEU A 113 -12.71 24.79 -12.64
C LEU A 113 -14.15 24.44 -12.27
N ILE A 114 -15.01 25.44 -12.02
CA ILE A 114 -16.45 25.21 -11.79
C ILE A 114 -17.08 24.62 -13.05
N ALA A 115 -16.82 25.18 -14.23
CA ALA A 115 -17.34 24.67 -15.50
C ALA A 115 -16.85 23.25 -15.79
N CYS A 116 -15.57 22.96 -15.54
CA CYS A 116 -15.01 21.63 -15.67
C CYS A 116 -15.62 20.67 -14.64
N GLY A 117 -15.76 21.08 -13.38
CA GLY A 117 -16.37 20.30 -12.32
C GLY A 117 -17.83 19.98 -12.66
N VAL A 118 -18.59 20.97 -13.14
CA VAL A 118 -19.96 20.80 -13.63
C VAL A 118 -19.98 19.90 -14.86
N LEU A 119 -19.08 20.06 -15.84
CA LEU A 119 -19.07 19.25 -17.05
C LEU A 119 -18.60 17.81 -16.78
N LEU A 120 -17.61 17.58 -15.93
CA LEU A 120 -17.20 16.26 -15.46
C LEU A 120 -18.29 15.61 -14.63
N THR A 121 -18.96 16.38 -13.76
CA THR A 121 -20.12 15.91 -13.03
C THR A 121 -21.23 15.58 -14.02
N LEU A 122 -21.53 16.41 -15.01
CA LEU A 122 -22.52 16.14 -16.05
C LEU A 122 -22.14 14.96 -16.92
N LEU A 123 -20.86 14.77 -17.28
CA LEU A 123 -20.40 13.63 -18.06
C LEU A 123 -20.41 12.36 -17.24
N TYR A 124 -20.03 12.43 -15.97
CA TYR A 124 -20.20 11.33 -15.04
C TYR A 124 -21.68 11.01 -14.89
N LEU A 125 -22.53 12.00 -14.62
CA LEU A 125 -23.97 11.86 -14.54
C LEU A 125 -24.56 11.37 -15.86
N LEU A 126 -24.07 11.76 -17.04
CA LEU A 126 -24.55 11.29 -18.35
C LEU A 126 -24.08 9.86 -18.63
N ASP A 127 -22.80 9.55 -18.40
CA ASP A 127 -22.24 8.19 -18.44
C ASP A 127 -22.93 7.28 -17.43
N PHE A 128 -23.43 7.82 -16.34
CA PHE A 128 -24.10 7.04 -15.30
C PHE A 128 -25.61 6.90 -15.56
N PHE A 129 -26.28 8.00 -15.90
CA PHE A 129 -27.72 8.10 -16.06
C PHE A 129 -28.20 7.64 -17.44
N TRP A 130 -27.34 7.56 -18.46
CA TRP A 130 -27.71 7.19 -19.84
C TRP A 130 -27.10 5.86 -20.33
N PRO A 131 -27.66 4.67 -19.95
CA PRO A 131 -27.45 3.41 -20.66
C PRO A 131 -28.47 3.21 -21.81
N PRO A 132 -28.18 2.33 -22.78
CA PRO A 132 -27.52 1.04 -22.56
C PRO A 132 -26.03 1.09 -22.85
N HIS A 133 -25.21 0.90 -21.81
CA HIS A 133 -23.78 0.66 -22.02
C HIS A 133 -23.63 -0.76 -22.56
N LEU A 134 -23.01 -0.90 -23.73
CA LEU A 134 -22.33 -2.14 -24.09
C LEU A 134 -21.20 -2.37 -23.08
N PRO A 135 -21.02 -3.59 -22.54
CA PRO A 135 -19.97 -3.88 -21.58
C PRO A 135 -18.60 -3.47 -22.14
N GLY A 136 -17.95 -2.50 -21.49
CA GLY A 136 -16.59 -2.04 -21.84
C GLY A 136 -16.49 -0.72 -22.61
N GLN A 137 -17.60 -0.03 -22.90
CA GLN A 137 -17.57 1.30 -23.54
C GLN A 137 -18.07 2.38 -22.57
N PHE A 138 -17.17 3.28 -22.15
CA PHE A 138 -17.48 4.46 -21.35
C PHE A 138 -17.83 5.64 -22.27
N LEU A 139 -18.81 6.46 -21.87
CA LEU A 139 -19.27 7.70 -22.51
C LEU A 139 -19.85 7.55 -23.94
N THR A 140 -20.30 6.37 -24.34
CA THR A 140 -21.02 6.16 -25.62
C THR A 140 -22.53 6.28 -25.38
N LEU A 141 -23.15 7.34 -25.91
CA LEU A 141 -24.58 7.60 -25.74
C LEU A 141 -25.47 6.69 -26.62
N TRP A 142 -24.96 6.27 -27.79
CA TRP A 142 -25.57 5.26 -28.68
C TRP A 142 -24.50 4.53 -29.50
N GLU A 143 -24.86 3.41 -30.15
CA GLU A 143 -23.98 2.70 -31.09
C GLU A 143 -23.58 3.62 -32.26
N GLY A 144 -22.29 3.95 -32.33
CA GLY A 144 -21.74 4.86 -33.35
C GLY A 144 -21.46 6.29 -32.86
N ASP A 145 -21.73 6.62 -31.59
CA ASP A 145 -21.45 7.94 -31.03
C ASP A 145 -19.99 8.12 -30.60
N HIS A 146 -19.09 8.03 -31.57
CA HIS A 146 -17.67 8.32 -31.30
C HIS A 146 -17.41 9.83 -31.22
N THR A 147 -18.23 10.63 -31.90
CA THR A 147 -18.03 12.07 -32.06
C THR A 147 -18.44 12.85 -30.82
N VAL A 148 -19.63 12.63 -30.24
CA VAL A 148 -20.05 13.42 -29.06
C VAL A 148 -19.19 13.08 -27.87
N ARG A 149 -18.81 11.79 -27.70
CA ARG A 149 -17.83 11.37 -26.68
C ARG A 149 -16.51 12.10 -26.83
N ALA A 150 -15.94 12.08 -28.04
CA ALA A 150 -14.66 12.73 -28.31
C ALA A 150 -14.76 14.24 -28.07
N CYS A 151 -15.83 14.90 -28.53
CA CYS A 151 -16.07 16.32 -28.30
C CYS A 151 -16.16 16.63 -26.81
N ALA A 152 -16.97 15.91 -26.04
CA ALA A 152 -17.17 16.20 -24.63
C ALA A 152 -15.90 16.00 -23.78
N LEU A 153 -15.16 14.92 -24.03
CA LEU A 153 -13.86 14.70 -23.38
C LEU A 153 -12.82 15.74 -23.80
N THR A 154 -12.84 16.15 -25.07
CA THR A 154 -11.97 17.23 -25.56
C THR A 154 -12.31 18.56 -24.90
N THR A 155 -13.59 18.88 -24.72
CA THR A 155 -14.04 20.09 -24.01
C THR A 155 -13.61 20.07 -22.54
N VAL A 156 -13.77 18.95 -21.82
CA VAL A 156 -13.24 18.82 -20.46
C VAL A 156 -11.73 19.01 -20.43
N GLY A 157 -11.01 18.35 -21.34
CA GLY A 157 -9.56 18.49 -21.45
C GLY A 157 -9.14 19.93 -21.68
N LEU A 158 -9.86 20.66 -22.54
CA LEU A 158 -9.62 22.07 -22.82
C LEU A 158 -9.94 22.97 -21.61
N LEU A 159 -11.02 22.70 -20.87
CA LEU A 159 -11.34 23.46 -19.65
C LEU A 159 -10.30 23.23 -18.55
N LEU A 160 -9.82 22.01 -18.36
CA LEU A 160 -8.71 21.71 -17.45
C LEU A 160 -7.42 22.38 -17.89
N LEU A 161 -7.16 22.41 -19.20
CA LEU A 161 -6.02 23.13 -19.78
C LEU A 161 -6.10 24.61 -19.41
N VAL A 162 -7.24 25.27 -19.69
CA VAL A 162 -7.45 26.69 -19.40
C VAL A 162 -7.34 26.97 -17.90
N ALA A 163 -7.98 26.15 -17.05
CA ALA A 163 -7.88 26.29 -15.61
C ALA A 163 -6.42 26.20 -15.11
N GLY A 164 -5.65 25.24 -15.65
CA GLY A 164 -4.24 25.09 -15.32
C GLY A 164 -3.38 26.26 -15.80
N LEU A 165 -3.66 26.81 -17.00
CA LEU A 165 -3.00 28.00 -17.52
C LEU A 165 -3.31 29.26 -16.70
N CYS A 166 -4.55 29.42 -16.24
CA CYS A 166 -4.98 30.53 -15.38
C CYS A 166 -4.58 30.36 -13.90
N SER A 167 -3.89 29.27 -13.53
CA SER A 167 -3.37 29.05 -12.16
C SER A 167 -2.03 29.74 -11.90
N ALA A 168 -1.55 30.54 -12.83
CA ALA A 168 -0.25 31.21 -12.78
C ALA A 168 -0.06 32.14 -11.56
N GLU A 169 -1.13 32.75 -11.05
CA GLU A 169 -1.06 33.66 -9.90
C GLU A 169 -0.77 32.93 -8.58
N GLU A 170 -1.42 31.78 -8.34
CA GLU A 170 -1.18 31.01 -7.12
C GLU A 170 0.10 30.20 -7.20
N ASP A 171 0.39 29.65 -8.38
CA ASP A 171 1.62 28.91 -8.62
C ASP A 171 2.00 28.99 -10.11
N PRO A 172 3.03 29.79 -10.45
CA PRO A 172 3.43 30.06 -11.84
C PRO A 172 4.00 28.82 -12.55
N SER A 173 4.18 27.69 -11.84
CA SER A 173 4.61 26.44 -12.44
C SER A 173 3.49 25.67 -13.17
N TRP A 174 2.22 25.84 -12.79
CA TRP A 174 1.12 25.08 -13.40
C TRP A 174 0.98 25.23 -14.91
N PRO A 175 1.06 26.43 -15.50
CA PRO A 175 0.96 26.59 -16.94
C PRO A 175 2.05 25.83 -17.70
N LEU A 176 3.26 25.81 -17.15
CA LEU A 176 4.38 25.05 -17.67
C LEU A 176 4.11 23.53 -17.59
N LEU A 177 3.66 23.03 -16.44
CA LEU A 177 3.32 21.61 -16.26
C LEU A 177 2.25 21.14 -17.23
N VAL A 178 1.22 21.96 -17.42
CA VAL A 178 0.09 21.68 -18.28
C VAL A 178 0.52 21.63 -19.75
N THR A 179 1.39 22.55 -20.18
CA THR A 179 1.94 22.53 -21.55
C THR A 179 2.92 21.37 -21.78
N ILE A 180 3.72 21.00 -20.78
CA ILE A 180 4.56 19.79 -20.83
C ILE A 180 3.71 18.52 -21.01
N ALA A 181 2.59 18.41 -20.27
CA ALA A 181 1.67 17.27 -20.35
C ALA A 181 1.01 17.10 -21.73
N LEU A 182 0.94 18.16 -22.53
CA LEU A 182 0.42 18.08 -23.90
C LEU A 182 1.34 17.29 -24.84
N CYS A 183 2.64 17.20 -24.55
CA CYS A 183 3.58 16.45 -25.39
C CYS A 183 3.17 14.97 -25.52
N PRO A 184 3.05 14.16 -24.44
CA PRO A 184 2.59 12.78 -24.56
C PRO A 184 1.16 12.67 -25.10
N LEU A 185 0.25 13.59 -24.75
CA LEU A 185 -1.12 13.58 -25.28
C LEU A 185 -1.15 13.75 -26.81
N SER A 186 -0.36 14.68 -27.34
CA SER A 186 -0.26 14.92 -28.79
C SER A 186 0.26 13.69 -29.53
N THR A 187 1.19 12.93 -28.93
CA THR A 187 1.69 11.67 -29.52
C THR A 187 0.61 10.57 -29.53
N VAL A 188 -0.25 10.50 -28.53
CA VAL A 188 -1.39 9.57 -28.49
C VAL A 188 -2.45 9.95 -29.51
N VAL A 189 -2.72 11.25 -29.67
CA VAL A 189 -3.64 11.75 -30.70
C VAL A 189 -3.09 11.46 -32.09
N LEU A 190 -1.82 11.78 -32.36
CA LEU A 190 -1.15 11.45 -33.61
C LEU A 190 -1.18 9.93 -33.87
N HIS A 191 -0.94 9.12 -32.85
CA HIS A 191 -1.08 7.67 -32.95
C HIS A 191 -2.48 7.24 -33.39
N SER A 192 -3.52 7.82 -32.80
CA SER A 192 -4.91 7.48 -33.12
C SER A 192 -5.27 7.82 -34.57
N PHE A 193 -4.71 8.91 -35.13
CA PHE A 193 -4.88 9.27 -36.54
C PHE A 193 -4.08 8.38 -37.49
N LEU A 194 -2.91 7.90 -37.07
CA LEU A 194 -2.04 7.05 -37.89
C LEU A 194 -2.42 5.56 -37.84
N GLN A 195 -3.18 5.10 -36.84
CA GLN A 195 -3.67 3.72 -36.82
C GLN A 195 -4.73 3.50 -37.93
N GLN A 196 -4.49 2.52 -38.80
CA GLN A 196 -5.50 2.05 -39.75
C GLN A 196 -6.74 1.49 -39.03
N PRO A 197 -7.94 1.63 -39.61
CA PRO A 197 -9.20 1.19 -38.99
C PRO A 197 -9.17 -0.32 -38.68
N ARG A 198 -9.68 -0.69 -37.50
CA ARG A 198 -9.69 -2.05 -36.92
C ARG A 198 -10.48 -3.09 -37.72
N THR A 199 -11.21 -2.66 -38.74
CA THR A 199 -12.23 -3.43 -39.44
C THR A 199 -11.71 -4.70 -40.08
N VAL A 200 -10.49 -4.73 -40.61
CA VAL A 200 -9.96 -5.90 -41.33
C VAL A 200 -9.65 -7.08 -40.39
N ALA A 201 -9.04 -6.82 -39.24
CA ALA A 201 -8.70 -7.87 -38.27
C ALA A 201 -9.96 -8.46 -37.59
N GLU A 202 -10.96 -7.63 -37.33
CA GLU A 202 -12.24 -8.05 -36.77
C GLU A 202 -13.04 -8.92 -37.76
N LEU A 203 -13.09 -8.52 -39.04
CA LEU A 203 -13.72 -9.30 -40.10
C LEU A 203 -13.03 -10.67 -40.32
N LEU A 204 -11.69 -10.70 -40.27
CA LEU A 204 -10.92 -11.95 -40.37
C LEU A 204 -11.13 -12.86 -39.14
N ALA A 205 -11.14 -12.28 -37.93
CA ALA A 205 -11.41 -13.03 -36.71
C ALA A 205 -12.82 -13.66 -36.72
N GLU A 206 -13.83 -12.93 -37.20
CA GLU A 206 -15.19 -13.44 -37.38
C GLU A 206 -15.24 -14.58 -38.42
N LYS A 207 -14.49 -14.44 -39.52
CA LYS A 207 -14.40 -15.47 -40.56
C LYS A 207 -13.76 -16.76 -40.03
N ILE A 208 -12.69 -16.65 -39.23
CA ILE A 208 -12.03 -17.78 -38.56
C ILE A 208 -12.98 -18.47 -37.57
N ALA A 209 -13.69 -17.70 -36.75
CA ALA A 209 -14.64 -18.25 -35.78
C ALA A 209 -15.76 -19.08 -36.44
N ARG A 210 -16.13 -18.78 -37.69
CA ARG A 210 -17.16 -19.51 -38.43
C ARG A 210 -16.66 -20.74 -39.18
N HIS A 211 -15.45 -20.71 -39.76
CA HIS A 211 -15.03 -21.73 -40.73
C HIS A 211 -13.81 -22.56 -40.31
N GLY A 212 -13.09 -22.18 -39.25
CA GLY A 212 -11.89 -22.91 -38.80
C GLY A 212 -10.76 -23.00 -39.83
N ASP A 213 -10.84 -22.22 -40.91
CA ASP A 213 -9.96 -22.29 -42.06
C ASP A 213 -8.52 -21.90 -41.70
N LEU A 214 -7.57 -22.80 -41.99
CA LEU A 214 -6.15 -22.61 -41.71
C LEU A 214 -5.58 -21.43 -42.50
N GLN A 215 -6.08 -21.18 -43.72
CA GLN A 215 -5.62 -20.07 -44.54
C GLN A 215 -6.02 -18.72 -43.93
N ALA A 216 -7.25 -18.63 -43.40
CA ALA A 216 -7.70 -17.44 -42.68
C ALA A 216 -6.89 -17.20 -41.40
N LYS A 217 -6.50 -18.27 -40.68
CA LYS A 217 -5.59 -18.18 -39.52
C LYS A 217 -4.21 -17.62 -39.92
N THR A 218 -3.64 -18.06 -41.05
CA THR A 218 -2.35 -17.54 -41.53
C THR A 218 -2.43 -16.09 -41.99
N GLU A 219 -3.50 -15.68 -42.67
CA GLU A 219 -3.73 -14.29 -43.07
C GLU A 219 -3.92 -13.38 -41.84
N LEU A 220 -4.68 -13.84 -40.83
CA LEU A 220 -4.81 -13.10 -39.57
C LEU A 220 -3.45 -12.96 -38.87
N LEU A 221 -2.63 -14.01 -38.86
CA LEU A 221 -1.30 -13.97 -38.26
C LEU A 221 -0.41 -12.93 -38.95
N GLU A 222 -0.40 -12.90 -40.28
CA GLU A 222 0.36 -11.93 -41.06
C GLU A 222 -0.11 -10.49 -40.78
N VAL A 223 -1.42 -10.26 -40.73
CA VAL A 223 -2.02 -8.97 -40.38
C VAL A 223 -1.64 -8.55 -38.96
N MET A 224 -1.65 -9.48 -38.00
CA MET A 224 -1.23 -9.22 -36.62
C MET A 224 0.27 -8.89 -36.54
N MET A 225 1.14 -9.66 -37.20
CA MET A 225 2.59 -9.40 -37.21
C MET A 225 2.93 -8.05 -37.83
N ARG A 226 2.28 -7.71 -38.95
CA ARG A 226 2.48 -6.41 -39.60
C ARG A 226 2.06 -5.25 -38.71
N ARG A 227 0.96 -5.41 -37.98
CA ARG A 227 0.48 -4.41 -37.00
C ARG A 227 1.45 -4.25 -35.83
N GLU A 228 2.03 -5.35 -35.35
CA GLU A 228 3.05 -5.32 -34.29
C GLU A 228 4.31 -4.57 -34.76
N GLU A 229 4.81 -4.88 -35.95
CA GLU A 229 5.95 -4.18 -36.54
C GLU A 229 5.69 -2.69 -36.71
N ASP A 230 4.50 -2.32 -37.21
CA ASP A 230 4.13 -0.91 -37.38
C ASP A 230 4.03 -0.20 -36.01
N GLN A 231 3.52 -0.87 -34.98
CA GLN A 231 3.52 -0.33 -33.62
C GLN A 231 4.95 -0.16 -33.06
N LEU A 232 5.84 -1.12 -33.29
CA LEU A 232 7.25 -1.00 -32.88
C LEU A 232 7.95 0.16 -33.58
N ARG A 233 7.81 0.26 -34.90
CA ARG A 233 8.38 1.36 -35.71
C ARG A 233 7.90 2.70 -35.22
N MET A 234 6.62 2.78 -34.85
CA MET A 234 6.02 3.99 -34.35
C MET A 234 6.50 4.35 -32.93
N LEU A 235 6.64 3.38 -32.03
CA LEU A 235 7.20 3.60 -30.68
C LEU A 235 8.66 4.04 -30.75
N TRP A 236 9.45 3.45 -31.66
CA TRP A 236 10.80 3.90 -31.98
C TRP A 236 10.82 5.35 -32.49
N ALA A 237 9.91 5.69 -33.40
CA ALA A 237 9.78 7.05 -33.90
C ALA A 237 9.43 8.05 -32.80
N ALA A 238 8.52 7.69 -31.89
CA ALA A 238 8.20 8.51 -30.73
C ALA A 238 9.42 8.70 -29.81
N PHE A 239 10.14 7.63 -29.48
CA PHE A 239 11.38 7.70 -28.68
C PHE A 239 12.42 8.65 -29.31
N ILE A 240 12.70 8.47 -30.60
CA ILE A 240 13.66 9.30 -31.33
C ILE A 240 13.18 10.75 -31.38
N GLY A 241 11.88 10.99 -31.64
CA GLY A 241 11.30 12.33 -31.66
C GLY A 241 11.45 13.07 -30.33
N PHE A 242 11.17 12.39 -29.21
CA PHE A 242 11.37 12.92 -27.86
C PHE A 242 12.84 13.19 -27.55
N ALA A 243 13.74 12.25 -27.85
CA ALA A 243 15.18 12.40 -27.59
C ALA A 243 15.79 13.54 -28.42
N MET A 244 15.46 13.64 -29.71
CA MET A 244 15.93 14.72 -30.58
C MET A 244 15.41 16.09 -30.12
N SER A 245 14.12 16.17 -29.77
CA SER A 245 13.54 17.40 -29.22
C SER A 245 14.26 17.84 -27.93
N ALA A 246 14.50 16.91 -27.00
CA ALA A 246 15.23 17.18 -25.77
C ALA A 246 16.63 17.74 -26.01
N VAL A 247 17.39 17.11 -26.91
CA VAL A 247 18.76 17.53 -27.24
C VAL A 247 18.79 18.91 -27.89
N LEU A 248 17.91 19.19 -28.86
CA LEU A 248 17.86 20.49 -29.53
C LEU A 248 17.49 21.62 -28.56
N ILE A 249 16.50 21.42 -27.70
CA ILE A 249 16.09 22.41 -26.70
C ILE A 249 17.20 22.63 -25.68
N PHE A 250 17.85 21.56 -25.21
CA PHE A 250 18.97 21.67 -24.28
C PHE A 250 20.14 22.47 -24.87
N PHE A 251 20.51 22.22 -26.13
CA PHE A 251 21.57 22.99 -26.79
C PHE A 251 21.18 24.45 -27.03
N ALA A 252 19.93 24.72 -27.43
CA ALA A 252 19.43 26.08 -27.59
C ALA A 252 19.46 26.85 -26.26
N TRP A 253 18.99 26.22 -25.18
CA TRP A 253 19.05 26.76 -23.82
C TRP A 253 20.48 26.98 -23.36
N MET A 254 21.37 25.99 -23.50
CA MET A 254 22.77 26.11 -23.10
C MET A 254 23.48 27.24 -23.84
N SER A 255 23.23 27.39 -25.14
CA SER A 255 23.79 28.48 -25.95
C SER A 255 23.28 29.84 -25.47
N TRP A 256 21.98 29.95 -25.16
CA TRP A 256 21.38 31.16 -24.59
C TRP A 256 21.97 31.49 -23.21
N VAL A 257 22.05 30.51 -22.31
CA VAL A 257 22.64 30.65 -20.97
C VAL A 257 24.09 31.12 -21.06
N LEU A 258 24.91 30.50 -21.91
CA LEU A 258 26.31 30.88 -22.10
C LEU A 258 26.44 32.29 -22.68
N GLY A 259 25.52 32.72 -23.54
CA GLY A 259 25.47 34.09 -24.06
C GLY A 259 25.02 35.13 -23.02
N CYS A 260 24.05 34.78 -22.18
CA CYS A 260 23.46 35.68 -21.17
C CYS A 260 24.23 35.72 -19.84
N LEU A 261 25.09 34.73 -19.56
CA LEU A 261 25.89 34.65 -18.33
C LEU A 261 26.72 35.91 -18.08
N HIS A 262 27.05 36.66 -19.14
CA HIS A 262 27.85 37.87 -19.06
C HIS A 262 27.04 39.14 -18.73
N VAL A 263 25.74 39.17 -19.01
CA VAL A 263 24.90 40.38 -18.92
C VAL A 263 24.05 40.38 -17.66
N HIS A 264 23.48 39.24 -17.25
CA HIS A 264 22.47 39.21 -16.20
C HIS A 264 23.02 39.22 -14.76
N TYR A 265 24.28 38.81 -14.57
CA TYR A 265 24.85 38.69 -13.22
C TYR A 265 25.35 40.03 -12.62
N ARG A 266 25.30 41.15 -13.37
CA ARG A 266 26.04 42.37 -13.00
C ARG A 266 25.21 43.54 -12.47
N GLU A 267 23.91 43.64 -12.74
CA GLU A 267 23.16 44.89 -12.41
C GLU A 267 21.82 44.73 -11.65
N GLU A 268 21.13 43.57 -11.67
CA GLU A 268 19.75 43.50 -11.11
C GLU A 268 19.61 42.84 -9.73
N LEU A 269 20.68 42.31 -9.13
CA LEU A 269 20.57 41.51 -7.89
C LEU A 269 20.43 42.33 -6.57
N VAL A 270 20.31 43.66 -6.63
CA VAL A 270 20.39 44.51 -5.43
C VAL A 270 19.02 44.89 -4.85
N ASP A 271 17.91 44.79 -5.60
CA ASP A 271 16.59 45.26 -5.13
C ASP A 271 15.39 44.34 -5.47
N SER A 272 15.59 43.14 -6.04
CA SER A 272 14.46 42.24 -6.36
C SER A 272 13.82 41.64 -5.11
N THR A 273 12.48 41.62 -5.06
CA THR A 273 11.75 40.84 -4.06
C THR A 273 11.97 39.35 -4.33
N ARG A 274 12.03 38.55 -3.26
CA ARG A 274 12.27 37.09 -3.33
C ARG A 274 11.34 36.35 -4.29
N ASP A 275 10.08 36.78 -4.38
CA ASP A 275 9.09 36.18 -5.27
C ASP A 275 9.42 36.43 -6.75
N GLN A 276 10.05 37.57 -7.05
CA GLN A 276 10.47 37.95 -8.40
C GLN A 276 11.72 37.18 -8.82
N GLU A 277 12.68 36.98 -7.91
CA GLU A 277 13.84 36.09 -8.14
C GLU A 277 13.41 34.65 -8.45
N ASP A 278 12.44 34.15 -7.69
CA ASP A 278 11.86 32.82 -7.89
C ASP A 278 11.16 32.69 -9.26
N MET A 279 10.43 33.74 -9.67
CA MET A 279 9.77 33.79 -10.99
C MET A 279 10.79 33.89 -12.15
N ASP A 280 11.81 34.73 -12.02
CA ASP A 280 12.86 34.87 -13.04
C ASP A 280 13.65 33.57 -13.18
N TYR A 281 13.94 32.88 -12.06
CA TYR A 281 14.59 31.58 -12.09
C TYR A 281 13.70 30.49 -12.72
N LEU A 282 12.38 30.54 -12.50
CA LEU A 282 11.43 29.68 -13.21
C LEU A 282 11.48 29.92 -14.73
N LEU A 283 11.33 31.18 -15.16
CA LEU A 283 11.37 31.55 -16.58
C LEU A 283 12.69 31.18 -17.26
N TRP A 284 13.80 31.30 -16.53
CA TRP A 284 15.14 30.93 -16.99
C TRP A 284 15.34 29.41 -17.10
N SER A 285 14.78 28.63 -16.17
CA SER A 285 14.94 27.17 -16.10
C SER A 285 13.92 26.38 -16.94
N THR A 286 12.82 27.01 -17.37
CA THR A 286 11.76 26.39 -18.20
C THR A 286 12.30 25.52 -19.35
N PRO A 287 13.23 25.97 -20.21
CA PRO A 287 13.68 25.16 -21.34
C PRO A 287 14.41 23.88 -20.91
N LEU A 288 15.16 23.94 -19.80
CA LEU A 288 15.81 22.77 -19.20
C LEU A 288 14.75 21.78 -18.69
N VAL A 289 13.72 22.27 -18.01
CA VAL A 289 12.61 21.42 -17.51
C VAL A 289 11.90 20.72 -18.67
N VAL A 290 11.62 21.42 -19.77
CA VAL A 290 11.02 20.84 -20.99
C VAL A 290 11.94 19.80 -21.63
N ALA A 291 13.24 20.08 -21.74
CA ALA A 291 14.21 19.14 -22.29
C ALA A 291 14.30 17.85 -21.45
N VAL A 292 14.38 17.98 -20.12
CA VAL A 292 14.38 16.82 -19.20
C VAL A 292 13.07 16.05 -19.30
N SER A 293 11.92 16.74 -19.38
CA SER A 293 10.61 16.10 -19.55
C SER A 293 10.56 15.24 -20.80
N ASN A 294 11.02 15.77 -21.93
CA ASN A 294 11.09 15.03 -23.19
C ASN A 294 12.01 13.82 -23.09
N LEU A 295 13.14 13.92 -22.40
CA LEU A 295 14.03 12.79 -22.17
C LEU A 295 13.36 11.69 -21.33
N VAL A 296 12.62 12.07 -20.28
CA VAL A 296 11.83 11.13 -19.46
C VAL A 296 10.73 10.45 -20.27
N PHE A 297 9.98 11.21 -21.08
CA PHE A 297 8.95 10.64 -21.97
C PHE A 297 9.55 9.73 -23.05
N GLY A 298 10.71 10.10 -23.60
CA GLY A 298 11.49 9.23 -24.47
C GLY A 298 11.88 7.92 -23.76
N PHE A 299 12.37 8.01 -22.53
CA PHE A 299 12.67 6.83 -21.72
C PHE A 299 11.43 5.94 -21.49
N PHE A 300 10.25 6.50 -21.27
CA PHE A 300 9.01 5.72 -21.20
C PHE A 300 8.66 5.03 -22.54
N ALA A 301 8.85 5.70 -23.68
CA ALA A 301 8.70 5.07 -24.99
C ALA A 301 9.72 3.92 -25.20
N ALA A 302 10.96 4.09 -24.75
CA ALA A 302 11.99 3.05 -24.80
C ALA A 302 11.67 1.87 -23.87
N LEU A 303 11.20 2.12 -22.65
CA LEU A 303 10.72 1.08 -21.74
C LEU A 303 9.54 0.31 -22.34
N ARG A 304 8.61 1.03 -22.99
CA ARG A 304 7.47 0.41 -23.68
C ARG A 304 7.94 -0.53 -24.79
N LEU A 305 8.91 -0.08 -25.57
CA LEU A 305 9.51 -0.84 -26.63
C LEU A 305 10.22 -2.10 -26.10
N ALA A 306 11.00 -1.97 -25.03
CA ALA A 306 11.66 -3.10 -24.38
C ALA A 306 10.65 -4.11 -23.83
N ALA A 307 9.56 -3.62 -23.23
CA ALA A 307 8.45 -4.46 -22.81
C ALA A 307 7.83 -5.17 -24.03
N GLN A 308 7.52 -4.44 -25.12
CA GLN A 308 6.91 -4.98 -26.35
C GLN A 308 7.72 -6.11 -27.00
N ARG A 309 9.04 -5.98 -27.05
CA ARG A 309 9.92 -7.07 -27.50
C ARG A 309 9.83 -8.32 -26.63
N SER A 310 9.61 -8.13 -25.33
CA SER A 310 9.38 -9.26 -24.41
C SER A 310 8.02 -9.91 -24.70
N TYR A 311 6.99 -9.12 -25.06
CA TYR A 311 5.67 -9.64 -25.46
C TYR A 311 5.70 -10.46 -26.75
N GLU A 312 6.50 -10.08 -27.75
CA GLU A 312 6.64 -10.84 -29.00
C GLU A 312 7.16 -12.27 -28.76
N ALA A 313 8.02 -12.44 -27.76
CA ALA A 313 8.47 -13.75 -27.31
C ALA A 313 7.37 -14.56 -26.57
N THR A 314 6.28 -13.90 -26.17
CA THR A 314 5.26 -14.41 -25.23
C THR A 314 3.99 -14.93 -25.91
N ASP A 315 3.69 -14.49 -27.14
CA ASP A 315 2.36 -14.67 -27.70
C ASP A 315 2.08 -16.16 -27.99
N SER A 316 1.50 -16.81 -26.99
CA SER A 316 1.30 -18.27 -26.94
C SER A 316 0.35 -18.72 -28.05
N CYS A 317 -0.56 -17.83 -28.48
CA CYS A 317 -1.41 -18.02 -29.64
C CYS A 317 -0.59 -18.10 -30.93
N LYS A 318 0.34 -17.16 -31.16
CA LYS A 318 1.28 -17.20 -32.29
C LYS A 318 2.14 -18.46 -32.26
N ALA A 319 2.65 -18.84 -31.10
CA ALA A 319 3.42 -20.07 -30.95
C ALA A 319 2.58 -21.35 -31.20
N GLN A 320 1.32 -21.38 -30.73
CA GLN A 320 0.39 -22.48 -31.01
C GLN A 320 0.01 -22.55 -32.49
N LEU A 321 -0.28 -21.42 -33.12
CA LEU A 321 -0.60 -21.35 -34.55
C LEU A 321 0.60 -21.77 -35.42
N LEU A 322 1.81 -21.34 -35.07
CA LEU A 322 3.02 -21.80 -35.74
C LEU A 322 3.27 -23.30 -35.52
N ALA A 323 3.00 -23.82 -34.32
CA ALA A 323 3.11 -25.25 -34.03
C ALA A 323 2.06 -26.07 -34.81
N GLU A 324 0.81 -25.61 -34.88
CA GLU A 324 -0.25 -26.19 -35.71
C GLU A 324 0.15 -26.17 -37.19
N GLN A 325 0.68 -25.04 -37.68
CA GLN A 325 1.10 -24.89 -39.07
C GLN A 325 2.27 -25.83 -39.40
N VAL A 326 3.26 -25.97 -38.51
CA VAL A 326 4.37 -26.91 -38.67
C VAL A 326 3.87 -28.36 -38.62
N ALA A 327 2.95 -28.69 -37.71
CA ALA A 327 2.36 -30.02 -37.63
C ALA A 327 1.61 -30.39 -38.92
N VAL A 328 0.84 -29.44 -39.48
CA VAL A 328 0.14 -29.62 -40.76
C VAL A 328 1.13 -29.73 -41.92
N GLN A 329 2.17 -28.89 -41.99
CA GLN A 329 3.17 -28.92 -43.07
C GLN A 329 4.05 -30.16 -43.05
N THR A 330 4.39 -30.68 -41.87
CA THR A 330 5.24 -31.87 -41.73
C THR A 330 4.45 -33.18 -41.87
N GLY A 331 3.11 -33.11 -41.97
CA GLY A 331 2.25 -34.29 -42.01
C GLY A 331 2.37 -35.17 -40.76
N ALA A 332 2.97 -34.65 -39.68
CA ALA A 332 3.28 -35.42 -38.48
C ALA A 332 2.00 -35.60 -37.66
N THR A 333 1.37 -36.77 -37.79
CA THR A 333 0.23 -37.22 -36.98
C THR A 333 0.66 -37.70 -35.57
N SER A 334 1.92 -37.53 -35.19
CA SER A 334 2.48 -38.08 -33.95
C SER A 334 2.18 -37.19 -32.73
N SER A 335 1.57 -37.81 -31.72
CA SER A 335 1.40 -37.30 -30.36
C SER A 335 2.70 -36.72 -29.77
N ASP A 336 3.86 -37.21 -30.19
CA ASP A 336 5.17 -36.79 -29.69
C ASP A 336 5.54 -35.37 -30.14
N ALA A 337 5.14 -34.96 -31.36
CA ALA A 337 5.36 -33.59 -31.84
C ALA A 337 4.54 -32.58 -31.03
N LEU A 338 3.32 -32.97 -30.65
CA LEU A 338 2.44 -32.16 -29.79
C LEU A 338 2.96 -32.08 -28.35
N GLU A 339 3.47 -33.18 -27.79
CA GLU A 339 4.09 -33.18 -26.46
C GLU A 339 5.40 -32.38 -26.42
N ALA A 340 6.24 -32.49 -27.45
CA ALA A 340 7.45 -31.68 -27.58
C ALA A 340 7.10 -30.18 -27.66
N ALA A 341 6.09 -29.82 -28.43
CA ALA A 341 5.57 -28.45 -28.49
C ALA A 341 5.02 -27.98 -27.13
N ARG A 342 4.36 -28.87 -26.37
CA ARG A 342 3.84 -28.58 -25.02
C ARG A 342 4.96 -28.36 -24.00
N ARG A 343 6.02 -29.19 -24.01
CA ARG A 343 7.21 -29.02 -23.15
C ARG A 343 7.95 -27.73 -23.45
N LEU A 344 8.20 -27.44 -24.73
CA LEU A 344 8.77 -26.15 -25.16
C LEU A 344 7.89 -24.97 -24.74
N GLY A 345 6.57 -25.14 -24.76
CA GLY A 345 5.61 -24.14 -24.25
C GLY A 345 5.75 -23.89 -22.74
N LEU A 346 5.94 -24.94 -21.93
CA LEU A 346 6.12 -24.82 -20.48
C LEU A 346 7.46 -24.17 -20.12
N GLU A 347 8.57 -24.60 -20.73
CA GLU A 347 9.88 -23.98 -20.50
C GLU A 347 9.89 -22.50 -20.90
N ARG A 348 9.23 -22.16 -22.03
CA ARG A 348 9.04 -20.76 -22.43
C ARG A 348 8.22 -19.98 -21.40
N LYS A 349 7.12 -20.55 -20.87
CA LYS A 349 6.32 -19.91 -19.80
C LYS A 349 7.15 -19.66 -18.54
N GLU A 350 8.08 -20.54 -18.20
CA GLU A 350 8.94 -20.37 -17.03
C GLU A 350 10.02 -19.29 -17.23
N ARG A 351 10.67 -19.27 -18.41
CA ARG A 351 11.60 -18.18 -18.77
C ARG A 351 10.88 -16.84 -18.84
N LEU A 352 9.65 -16.84 -19.36
CA LEU A 352 8.77 -15.69 -19.41
C LEU A 352 8.43 -15.19 -18.01
N GLY A 353 8.01 -16.06 -17.09
CA GLY A 353 7.72 -15.69 -15.71
C GLY A 353 8.91 -15.00 -15.05
N ARG A 354 10.13 -15.48 -15.32
CA ARG A 354 11.37 -14.85 -14.86
C ARG A 354 11.62 -13.48 -15.49
N GLN A 355 11.44 -13.33 -16.80
CA GLN A 355 11.60 -12.04 -17.49
C GLN A 355 10.56 -11.01 -17.05
N LEU A 356 9.29 -11.43 -16.90
CA LEU A 356 8.21 -10.58 -16.41
C LEU A 356 8.46 -10.15 -14.96
N ALA A 357 8.93 -11.07 -14.12
CA ALA A 357 9.33 -10.76 -12.75
C ALA A 357 10.51 -9.77 -12.71
N LEU A 358 11.50 -9.90 -13.60
CA LEU A 358 12.60 -8.96 -13.72
C LEU A 358 12.10 -7.57 -14.16
N LEU A 359 11.25 -7.52 -15.20
CA LEU A 359 10.66 -6.28 -15.69
C LEU A 359 9.84 -5.59 -14.61
N MET A 360 9.00 -6.33 -13.88
CA MET A 360 8.24 -5.81 -12.75
C MET A 360 9.17 -5.28 -11.65
N LYS A 361 10.26 -5.99 -11.31
CA LYS A 361 11.25 -5.50 -10.34
C LYS A 361 11.88 -4.19 -10.80
N VAL A 362 12.26 -4.08 -12.07
CA VAL A 362 12.86 -2.85 -12.64
C VAL A 362 11.84 -1.70 -12.64
N VAL A 363 10.61 -1.94 -13.09
CA VAL A 363 9.53 -0.94 -13.11
C VAL A 363 9.16 -0.50 -11.70
N SER A 364 9.04 -1.43 -10.74
CA SER A 364 8.79 -1.11 -9.33
C SER A 364 9.97 -0.37 -8.70
N LEU A 365 11.22 -0.72 -9.02
CA LEU A 365 12.39 0.01 -8.55
C LEU A 365 12.43 1.44 -9.12
N ALA A 366 12.12 1.61 -10.41
CA ALA A 366 12.01 2.92 -11.04
C ALA A 366 10.87 3.75 -10.41
N PHE A 367 9.73 3.12 -10.09
CA PHE A 367 8.61 3.76 -9.39
C PHE A 367 9.02 4.23 -7.98
N LEU A 368 9.65 3.35 -7.21
CA LEU A 368 10.14 3.67 -5.87
C LEU A 368 11.23 4.74 -5.90
N PHE A 369 12.12 4.69 -6.90
CA PHE A 369 13.12 5.73 -7.11
C PHE A 369 12.45 7.07 -7.45
N LEU A 370 11.45 7.09 -8.33
CA LEU A 370 10.72 8.31 -8.67
C LEU A 370 9.95 8.87 -7.46
N LEU A 371 9.26 8.02 -6.70
CA LEU A 371 8.62 8.40 -5.43
C LEU A 371 9.64 8.90 -4.40
N GLY A 372 10.80 8.25 -4.32
CA GLY A 372 11.92 8.65 -3.48
C GLY A 372 12.43 10.03 -3.87
N VAL A 373 12.72 10.26 -5.15
CA VAL A 373 13.13 11.57 -5.67
C VAL A 373 12.05 12.62 -5.45
N MET A 374 10.76 12.28 -5.63
CA MET A 374 9.63 13.18 -5.34
C MET A 374 9.55 13.55 -3.86
N TYR A 375 9.74 12.58 -2.97
CA TYR A 375 9.80 12.81 -1.52
C TYR A 375 11.03 13.66 -1.14
N ILE A 376 12.21 13.31 -1.66
CA ILE A 376 13.46 14.04 -1.46
C ILE A 376 13.30 15.48 -1.97
N ALA A 377 12.75 15.66 -3.16
CA ALA A 377 12.43 16.99 -3.69
C ALA A 377 11.46 17.70 -2.74
N GLY A 378 10.31 17.12 -2.40
CA GLY A 378 9.33 17.75 -1.50
C GLY A 378 9.92 18.15 -0.14
N GLN A 379 10.86 17.37 0.40
CA GLN A 379 11.54 17.69 1.66
C GLN A 379 12.66 18.73 1.50
N LEU A 380 13.49 18.64 0.44
CA LEU A 380 14.52 19.65 0.14
C LEU A 380 13.87 21.01 -0.06
N LEU A 381 12.68 20.96 -0.65
CA LEU A 381 11.96 22.10 -1.13
C LEU A 381 10.86 22.56 -0.17
N TYR A 382 10.76 22.07 1.07
CA TYR A 382 9.86 22.65 2.09
C TYR A 382 10.30 24.08 2.56
N ALA A 383 11.11 24.78 1.76
CA ALA A 383 11.20 26.22 1.81
C ALA A 383 10.00 26.70 1.02
N ASN A 384 9.31 27.71 1.50
CA ASN A 384 8.32 28.43 0.71
C ASN A 384 9.05 29.14 -0.45
N SER A 385 9.50 28.37 -1.45
CA SER A 385 10.02 28.86 -2.70
C SER A 385 9.19 28.25 -3.80
N ILE A 386 8.83 29.05 -4.78
CA ILE A 386 8.01 28.65 -5.93
C ILE A 386 8.67 27.49 -6.69
N MET A 387 10.02 27.48 -6.72
CA MET A 387 10.85 26.37 -7.21
C MET A 387 10.50 25.02 -6.59
N SER A 388 10.07 25.02 -5.32
CA SER A 388 9.59 23.83 -4.66
C SER A 388 8.39 23.22 -5.32
N SER A 389 7.37 24.06 -5.47
CA SER A 389 6.10 23.69 -6.05
C SER A 389 6.30 23.24 -7.50
N LEU A 390 7.16 23.94 -8.25
CA LEU A 390 7.55 23.53 -9.60
C LEU A 390 8.13 22.12 -9.64
N ILE A 391 9.22 21.84 -8.92
CA ILE A 391 9.88 20.53 -8.99
C ILE A 391 8.96 19.44 -8.44
N GLY A 392 8.23 19.72 -7.36
CA GLY A 392 7.22 18.82 -6.80
C GLY A 392 6.09 18.52 -7.80
N GLY A 393 5.59 19.54 -8.49
CA GLY A 393 4.57 19.44 -9.52
C GLY A 393 5.06 18.70 -10.77
N VAL A 394 6.31 18.94 -11.22
CA VAL A 394 6.96 18.22 -12.33
C VAL A 394 7.08 16.74 -11.99
N LEU A 395 7.59 16.42 -10.80
CA LEU A 395 7.74 15.03 -10.33
C LEU A 395 6.38 14.36 -10.13
N GLY A 396 5.39 15.07 -9.59
CA GLY A 396 4.01 14.61 -9.45
C GLY A 396 3.36 14.33 -10.81
N LEU A 397 3.60 15.20 -11.80
CA LEU A 397 3.16 14.99 -13.18
C LEU A 397 3.84 13.77 -13.80
N TYR A 398 5.16 13.60 -13.63
CA TYR A 398 5.87 12.40 -14.10
C TYR A 398 5.34 11.15 -13.44
N LEU A 399 5.04 11.18 -12.13
CA LEU A 399 4.45 10.05 -11.41
C LEU A 399 3.07 9.72 -11.99
N MET A 400 2.21 10.71 -12.21
CA MET A 400 0.89 10.54 -12.82
C MET A 400 0.98 9.95 -14.23
N VAL A 401 1.82 10.53 -15.09
CA VAL A 401 2.07 10.03 -16.46
C VAL A 401 2.65 8.63 -16.41
N PHE A 402 3.54 8.32 -15.47
CA PHE A 402 4.13 7.00 -15.31
C PHE A 402 3.13 5.96 -14.80
N VAL A 403 2.23 6.31 -13.88
CA VAL A 403 1.14 5.43 -13.43
C VAL A 403 0.16 5.18 -14.59
N ALA A 404 -0.24 6.23 -15.31
CA ALA A 404 -1.08 6.10 -16.50
C ALA A 404 -0.38 5.25 -17.57
N PHE A 405 0.91 5.47 -17.80
CA PHE A 405 1.75 4.66 -18.68
C PHE A 405 1.77 3.20 -18.24
N ILE A 406 2.03 2.90 -16.97
CA ILE A 406 2.03 1.53 -16.46
C ILE A 406 0.65 0.90 -16.71
N TYR A 407 -0.42 1.59 -16.35
CA TYR A 407 -1.77 1.09 -16.53
C TYR A 407 -2.08 0.79 -18.01
N LEU A 408 -1.75 1.70 -18.93
CA LEU A 408 -2.02 1.54 -20.37
C LEU A 408 -1.10 0.53 -21.03
N ALA A 409 0.21 0.61 -20.77
CA ALA A 409 1.22 -0.28 -21.32
C ALA A 409 0.99 -1.71 -20.84
N PHE A 410 0.71 -1.88 -19.56
CA PHE A 410 0.55 -3.19 -18.98
C PHE A 410 -0.89 -3.65 -18.93
N ARG A 411 -1.92 -2.95 -19.42
CA ARG A 411 -3.33 -3.40 -19.29
C ARG A 411 -3.56 -4.88 -19.62
N ARG A 412 -2.96 -5.39 -20.70
CA ARG A 412 -3.02 -6.82 -21.08
C ARG A 412 -2.18 -7.70 -20.15
N ILE A 413 -0.99 -7.26 -19.74
CA ILE A 413 -0.20 -7.89 -18.66
C ILE A 413 -0.97 -7.85 -17.36
N VAL A 414 -1.39 -6.73 -16.80
CA VAL A 414 -2.16 -6.63 -15.55
C VAL A 414 -3.34 -7.59 -15.52
N PHE A 415 -4.02 -7.85 -16.64
CA PHE A 415 -5.05 -8.89 -16.71
C PHE A 415 -4.45 -10.32 -16.66
N ALA A 416 -3.50 -10.64 -17.55
CA ALA A 416 -2.86 -11.97 -17.61
C ALA A 416 -2.00 -12.27 -16.36
N MET A 417 -1.17 -11.32 -15.97
CA MET A 417 -0.47 -11.16 -14.71
C MET A 417 -1.42 -11.12 -13.54
N GLY A 418 -2.67 -10.66 -13.65
CA GLY A 418 -3.66 -10.78 -12.58
C GLY A 418 -3.99 -12.25 -12.29
N GLN A 419 -4.19 -13.04 -13.35
CA GLN A 419 -4.38 -14.50 -13.25
C GLN A 419 -3.09 -15.24 -12.85
N TRP A 420 -1.92 -14.78 -13.29
CA TRP A 420 -0.64 -15.36 -12.87
C TRP A 420 -0.26 -14.97 -11.44
N LEU A 421 -0.43 -13.69 -11.08
CA LEU A 421 -0.24 -13.16 -9.73
C LEU A 421 -1.18 -13.88 -8.78
N ALA A 422 -2.44 -14.16 -9.16
CA ALA A 422 -3.35 -14.97 -8.36
C ALA A 422 -2.71 -16.26 -7.82
N ASN A 423 -1.81 -16.85 -8.60
CA ASN A 423 -1.09 -18.07 -8.25
C ASN A 423 0.24 -17.84 -7.51
N GLN A 424 0.77 -16.61 -7.50
CA GLN A 424 2.01 -16.28 -6.79
C GLN A 424 1.80 -16.13 -5.27
N PRO A 425 2.72 -16.64 -4.44
CA PRO A 425 2.62 -16.52 -2.98
C PRO A 425 2.60 -15.07 -2.50
N VAL A 426 3.34 -14.18 -3.18
CA VAL A 426 3.35 -12.74 -2.86
C VAL A 426 1.99 -12.10 -3.06
N TRP A 427 1.30 -12.40 -4.15
CA TRP A 427 -0.03 -11.84 -4.38
C TRP A 427 -1.07 -12.46 -3.48
N ARG A 428 -0.98 -13.77 -3.17
CA ARG A 428 -1.81 -14.37 -2.12
C ARG A 428 -1.61 -13.64 -0.80
N PHE A 429 -0.37 -13.28 -0.45
CA PHE A 429 -0.11 -12.41 0.69
C PHE A 429 -0.73 -11.02 0.54
N VAL A 430 -0.66 -10.37 -0.64
CA VAL A 430 -1.31 -9.07 -0.89
C VAL A 430 -2.83 -9.17 -0.78
N VAL A 431 -3.45 -10.22 -1.32
CA VAL A 431 -4.89 -10.47 -1.23
C VAL A 431 -5.29 -10.77 0.21
N LEU A 432 -4.52 -11.58 0.93
CA LEU A 432 -4.71 -11.84 2.36
C LEU A 432 -4.54 -10.54 3.18
N ALA A 433 -3.55 -9.72 2.84
CA ALA A 433 -3.34 -8.41 3.44
C ALA A 433 -4.51 -7.47 3.12
N GLN A 434 -5.03 -7.47 1.89
CA GLN A 434 -6.22 -6.69 1.51
C GLN A 434 -7.48 -7.19 2.23
N GLN A 435 -7.60 -8.49 2.45
CA GLN A 435 -8.68 -9.11 3.21
C GLN A 435 -8.50 -8.95 4.72
N SER A 436 -7.31 -8.55 5.19
CA SER A 436 -7.06 -8.24 6.58
C SER A 436 -8.00 -7.14 7.06
N TYR A 437 -8.53 -7.32 8.26
CA TYR A 437 -9.36 -6.30 8.90
C TYR A 437 -8.60 -4.98 9.07
N TRP A 438 -7.27 -5.01 9.25
CA TRP A 438 -6.42 -3.81 9.28
C TRP A 438 -6.53 -2.98 7.99
N THR A 439 -6.40 -3.61 6.83
CA THR A 439 -6.50 -2.90 5.55
C THR A 439 -7.91 -2.38 5.31
N ARG A 440 -8.93 -3.16 5.70
CA ARG A 440 -10.33 -2.71 5.64
C ARG A 440 -10.58 -1.51 6.55
N SER A 441 -10.03 -1.50 7.77
CA SER A 441 -10.09 -0.35 8.69
C SER A 441 -9.43 0.88 8.10
N LEU A 442 -8.22 0.74 7.55
CA LEU A 442 -7.51 1.84 6.89
C LEU A 442 -8.33 2.38 5.71
N LEU A 443 -8.87 1.50 4.87
CA LEU A 443 -9.75 1.88 3.78
C LEU A 443 -11.00 2.62 4.28
N VAL A 444 -11.62 2.18 5.37
CA VAL A 444 -12.76 2.87 5.99
C VAL A 444 -12.33 4.25 6.51
N CYS A 445 -11.20 4.38 7.22
CA CYS A 445 -10.69 5.67 7.70
C CYS A 445 -10.47 6.69 6.56
N LEU A 446 -10.00 6.22 5.39
CA LEU A 446 -9.78 7.06 4.21
C LEU A 446 -11.07 7.35 3.44
N ALA A 447 -11.94 6.36 3.27
CA ALA A 447 -13.11 6.44 2.40
C ALA A 447 -14.34 7.05 3.08
N LEU A 448 -14.46 6.97 4.41
CA LEU A 448 -15.68 7.37 5.15
C LEU A 448 -16.19 8.78 4.79
N PRO A 449 -15.35 9.83 4.65
CA PRO A 449 -15.83 11.16 4.25
C PRO A 449 -16.53 11.19 2.88
N PHE A 450 -16.17 10.27 1.99
CA PHE A 450 -16.68 10.19 0.62
C PHE A 450 -17.89 9.25 0.48
N VAL A 451 -18.12 8.37 1.45
CA VAL A 451 -19.22 7.38 1.41
C VAL A 451 -20.59 8.04 1.21
N PRO A 452 -20.97 9.12 1.91
CA PRO A 452 -22.26 9.78 1.70
C PRO A 452 -22.43 10.26 0.25
N ALA A 453 -21.41 10.90 -0.33
CA ALA A 453 -21.44 11.38 -1.71
C ALA A 453 -21.61 10.22 -2.71
N VAL A 454 -20.85 9.13 -2.53
CA VAL A 454 -20.93 7.94 -3.40
C VAL A 454 -22.32 7.27 -3.29
N LEU A 455 -22.88 7.18 -2.08
CA LEU A 455 -24.21 6.60 -1.88
C LEU A 455 -25.32 7.45 -2.49
N VAL A 456 -25.27 8.77 -2.31
CA VAL A 456 -26.22 9.72 -2.90
C VAL A 456 -26.16 9.63 -4.42
N LEU A 457 -24.96 9.69 -5.01
CA LEU A 457 -24.77 9.52 -6.45
C LEU A 457 -25.36 8.18 -6.92
N SER A 458 -24.99 7.07 -6.28
CA SER A 458 -25.49 5.73 -6.61
C SER A 458 -27.01 5.60 -6.47
N PHE A 459 -27.63 6.25 -5.48
CA PHE A 459 -29.07 6.28 -5.31
C PHE A 459 -29.76 7.01 -6.44
N PHE A 460 -29.34 8.25 -6.73
CA PHE A 460 -29.87 9.03 -7.86
C PHE A 460 -29.73 8.26 -9.17
N ASN A 461 -28.60 7.58 -9.34
CA ASN A 461 -28.31 6.78 -10.51
C ASN A 461 -29.28 5.62 -10.69
N GLN A 462 -29.56 4.90 -9.61
CA GLN A 462 -30.49 3.79 -9.63
C GLN A 462 -31.94 4.27 -9.81
N TRP A 463 -32.30 5.40 -9.20
CA TRP A 463 -33.59 6.06 -9.38
C TRP A 463 -33.83 6.46 -10.84
N LEU A 464 -32.84 7.08 -11.51
CA LEU A 464 -32.96 7.42 -12.92
C LEU A 464 -33.02 6.20 -13.84
N ARG A 465 -32.31 5.11 -13.52
CA ARG A 465 -32.43 3.84 -14.26
C ARG A 465 -33.82 3.23 -14.16
N ARG A 466 -34.45 3.32 -12.99
CA ARG A 466 -35.85 2.91 -12.78
C ARG A 466 -36.81 3.78 -13.58
N PHE A 467 -36.64 5.10 -13.55
CA PHE A 467 -37.48 6.03 -14.30
C PHE A 467 -37.45 5.76 -15.81
N ARG A 468 -36.27 5.37 -16.34
CA ARG A 468 -36.07 5.04 -17.76
C ARG A 468 -36.50 3.62 -18.16
N LYS A 469 -36.98 2.78 -17.22
CA LYS A 469 -37.38 1.38 -17.47
C LYS A 469 -36.29 0.52 -18.14
N LEU A 470 -35.01 0.80 -17.87
CA LEU A 470 -33.88 0.10 -18.53
C LEU A 470 -33.77 -1.38 -18.14
N TYR A 471 -34.44 -1.81 -17.07
CA TYR A 471 -34.48 -3.20 -16.62
C TYR A 471 -35.62 -4.01 -17.25
N GLY A 472 -36.42 -3.42 -18.16
CA GLY A 472 -37.62 -4.04 -18.72
C GLY A 472 -37.42 -4.93 -19.95
N GLY A 473 -36.19 -5.29 -20.35
CA GLY A 473 -35.93 -6.11 -21.55
C GLY A 473 -35.06 -7.34 -21.26
N ASP A 474 -35.46 -8.50 -21.81
CA ASP A 474 -34.81 -9.81 -21.63
C ASP A 474 -33.29 -9.83 -21.96
N GLN A 475 -32.81 -8.89 -22.77
CA GLN A 475 -31.40 -8.82 -23.17
C GLN A 475 -30.45 -8.42 -22.03
N PHE A 476 -30.91 -7.69 -21.02
CA PHE A 476 -30.03 -7.23 -19.94
C PHE A 476 -29.67 -8.36 -18.95
N GLY A 477 -30.53 -9.38 -18.83
CA GLY A 477 -30.32 -10.52 -17.94
C GLY A 477 -29.09 -11.35 -18.32
N VAL A 478 -28.80 -11.50 -19.61
CA VAL A 478 -27.70 -12.34 -20.10
C VAL A 478 -26.35 -11.65 -19.89
N ALA A 479 -26.22 -10.37 -20.24
CA ALA A 479 -24.95 -9.65 -20.12
C ALA A 479 -24.53 -9.41 -18.66
N ALA A 480 -25.50 -9.09 -17.79
CA ALA A 480 -25.24 -8.95 -16.36
C ALA A 480 -24.85 -10.29 -15.71
N ALA A 481 -25.57 -11.39 -16.04
CA ALA A 481 -25.23 -12.72 -15.57
C ALA A 481 -23.83 -13.19 -16.02
N GLN A 482 -23.41 -12.81 -17.22
CA GLN A 482 -22.10 -13.17 -17.76
C GLN A 482 -20.95 -12.40 -17.08
N ALA A 483 -21.16 -11.11 -16.77
CA ALA A 483 -20.20 -10.30 -16.02
C ALA A 483 -20.08 -10.75 -14.55
N ASP A 484 -21.20 -11.09 -13.91
CA ASP A 484 -21.21 -11.61 -12.54
C ASP A 484 -20.55 -13.00 -12.47
N MET A 485 -20.82 -13.91 -13.43
CA MET A 485 -20.12 -15.20 -13.52
C MET A 485 -18.60 -15.04 -13.68
N ALA A 486 -18.16 -14.06 -14.48
CA ALA A 486 -16.72 -13.80 -14.65
C ALA A 486 -16.06 -13.32 -13.36
N TRP A 487 -16.75 -12.52 -12.54
CA TRP A 487 -16.24 -12.09 -11.24
C TRP A 487 -16.34 -13.18 -10.17
N GLN A 488 -17.42 -13.97 -10.17
CA GLN A 488 -17.60 -15.05 -9.21
C GLN A 488 -16.64 -16.20 -9.45
N SER A 489 -16.36 -16.58 -10.70
CA SER A 489 -15.32 -17.57 -11.00
C SER A 489 -13.95 -17.15 -10.47
N VAL A 490 -13.60 -15.86 -10.60
CA VAL A 490 -12.39 -15.28 -10.02
C VAL A 490 -12.42 -15.36 -8.49
N LEU A 491 -13.52 -14.96 -7.84
CA LEU A 491 -13.66 -15.01 -6.37
C LEU A 491 -13.67 -16.44 -5.81
N ASP A 492 -14.26 -17.39 -6.52
CA ASP A 492 -14.32 -18.80 -6.12
C ASP A 492 -12.96 -19.48 -6.25
N GLU A 493 -12.16 -19.09 -7.24
CA GLU A 493 -10.75 -19.51 -7.36
C GLU A 493 -9.88 -18.92 -6.24
N PHE A 494 -10.22 -17.73 -5.75
CA PHE A 494 -9.55 -17.07 -4.62
C PHE A 494 -10.02 -17.52 -3.25
N SER A 495 -11.17 -18.18 -3.15
CA SER A 495 -11.60 -18.79 -1.90
C SER A 495 -10.58 -19.87 -1.58
N PRO A 496 -9.85 -19.80 -0.44
CA PRO A 496 -8.83 -20.78 -0.13
C PRO A 496 -9.46 -22.16 -0.19
N ARG A 497 -9.08 -22.95 -1.20
CA ARG A 497 -9.23 -24.40 -1.15
C ARG A 497 -8.45 -24.78 0.10
N GLY A 498 -9.17 -24.98 1.20
CA GLY A 498 -8.55 -25.51 2.40
C GLY A 498 -7.91 -26.80 1.97
N ASP A 499 -6.59 -26.86 1.95
CA ASP A 499 -5.83 -28.10 1.85
C ASP A 499 -6.21 -28.93 3.09
N SER A 500 -7.36 -29.58 2.99
CA SER A 500 -7.87 -30.57 3.91
C SER A 500 -7.17 -31.87 3.57
N GLU A 501 -5.87 -31.94 3.86
CA GLU A 501 -5.27 -33.24 4.18
C GLU A 501 -5.78 -33.64 5.56
N GLY A 502 -6.71 -34.60 5.55
CA GLY A 502 -6.97 -35.51 6.65
C GLY A 502 -7.35 -34.90 7.99
N ARG A 503 -8.58 -34.35 8.12
CA ARG A 503 -9.35 -34.48 9.37
C ARG A 503 -10.82 -34.07 9.15
N THR A 504 -11.70 -34.98 9.54
CA THR A 504 -13.16 -34.97 9.41
C THR A 504 -13.83 -33.71 9.97
N TRP A 505 -13.90 -32.63 9.17
CA TRP A 505 -14.88 -31.56 9.40
C TRP A 505 -16.13 -31.87 8.58
N GLY A 506 -17.02 -32.63 9.21
CA GLY A 506 -18.35 -32.90 8.68
C GLY A 506 -19.16 -31.60 8.50
N ARG A 507 -19.68 -31.42 7.28
CA ARG A 507 -21.06 -30.97 7.04
C ARG A 507 -21.41 -29.51 7.41
N ARG A 508 -20.60 -28.52 7.02
CA ARG A 508 -21.05 -27.10 6.97
C ARG A 508 -20.76 -26.33 5.66
N SER A 509 -20.13 -26.95 4.67
CA SER A 509 -19.93 -26.32 3.34
C SER A 509 -21.13 -26.48 2.39
N SER A 510 -22.08 -27.38 2.69
CA SER A 510 -23.25 -27.64 1.83
C SER A 510 -24.27 -26.49 1.77
N SER A 511 -24.16 -25.47 2.64
CA SER A 511 -25.05 -24.30 2.62
C SER A 511 -24.52 -23.12 1.81
N ARG A 512 -23.29 -23.16 1.27
CA ARG A 512 -22.78 -22.13 0.34
C ARG A 512 -23.02 -22.49 -1.12
N SER A 513 -22.99 -23.77 -1.48
CA SER A 513 -23.30 -24.23 -2.84
C SER A 513 -24.78 -24.07 -3.21
N SER A 514 -25.70 -24.03 -2.24
CA SER A 514 -27.13 -23.77 -2.51
C SER A 514 -27.46 -22.28 -2.72
N LEU A 515 -26.53 -21.36 -2.40
CA LEU A 515 -26.67 -19.93 -2.72
C LEU A 515 -26.10 -19.57 -4.11
N ALA A 516 -25.25 -20.43 -4.67
CA ALA A 516 -24.71 -20.26 -6.03
C ALA A 516 -25.64 -20.83 -7.12
N ASN A 517 -26.54 -21.74 -6.76
CA ASN A 517 -27.51 -22.33 -7.68
C ASN A 517 -28.87 -21.63 -7.56
N GLY A 518 -29.10 -20.59 -8.37
CA GLY A 518 -30.44 -20.24 -8.88
C GLY A 518 -31.25 -19.13 -8.19
N ASP A 519 -31.29 -19.04 -6.85
CA ASP A 519 -32.45 -18.37 -6.22
C ASP A 519 -32.27 -16.89 -5.79
N LEU A 520 -31.12 -16.27 -6.04
CA LEU A 520 -30.90 -14.85 -5.70
C LEU A 520 -30.45 -14.03 -6.92
N GLN A 521 -31.17 -14.16 -8.04
CA GLN A 521 -31.23 -13.05 -9.00
C GLN A 521 -31.97 -11.89 -8.34
N VAL A 522 -31.23 -11.07 -7.60
CA VAL A 522 -31.76 -9.82 -7.05
C VAL A 522 -32.15 -8.94 -8.24
N ARG A 523 -33.47 -8.79 -8.46
CA ARG A 523 -33.96 -8.00 -9.58
C ARG A 523 -33.43 -6.57 -9.44
N PRO A 524 -32.64 -6.06 -10.40
CA PRO A 524 -31.99 -4.75 -10.27
C PRO A 524 -32.99 -3.64 -9.98
N GLU A 525 -34.21 -3.75 -10.49
CA GLU A 525 -35.32 -2.83 -10.25
C GLU A 525 -35.67 -2.64 -8.76
N THR A 526 -35.38 -3.61 -7.89
CA THR A 526 -35.67 -3.52 -6.44
C THR A 526 -34.55 -2.87 -5.64
N LEU A 527 -33.36 -2.71 -6.23
CA LEU A 527 -32.20 -2.12 -5.56
C LEU A 527 -32.32 -0.60 -5.42
N TRP A 528 -31.98 -0.05 -4.25
CA TRP A 528 -31.96 1.39 -4.00
C TRP A 528 -30.67 2.06 -4.51
N CYS A 529 -29.59 1.29 -4.60
CA CYS A 529 -28.30 1.70 -5.12
C CYS A 529 -28.01 0.92 -6.40
N THR A 530 -27.03 1.40 -7.16
CA THR A 530 -26.58 0.70 -8.37
C THR A 530 -26.01 -0.67 -8.05
N PRO A 531 -26.11 -1.68 -8.94
CA PRO A 531 -25.67 -3.04 -8.65
C PRO A 531 -24.22 -3.13 -8.15
N ARG A 532 -23.32 -2.29 -8.66
CA ARG A 532 -21.91 -2.23 -8.22
C ARG A 532 -21.79 -1.79 -6.76
N VAL A 533 -22.43 -0.68 -6.39
CA VAL A 533 -22.41 -0.18 -5.01
C VAL A 533 -23.20 -1.10 -4.09
N HIS A 534 -24.29 -1.70 -4.55
CA HIS A 534 -25.03 -2.69 -3.79
C HIS A 534 -24.18 -3.93 -3.50
N THR A 535 -23.43 -4.42 -4.49
CA THR A 535 -22.48 -5.53 -4.31
C THR A 535 -21.38 -5.17 -3.34
N ALA A 536 -20.79 -3.96 -3.48
CA ALA A 536 -19.79 -3.46 -2.53
C ALA A 536 -20.36 -3.32 -1.11
N LEU A 537 -21.59 -2.85 -0.95
CA LEU A 537 -22.29 -2.77 0.33
C LEU A 537 -22.60 -4.15 0.91
N ASN A 538 -22.96 -5.13 0.08
CA ASN A 538 -23.19 -6.51 0.53
C ASN A 538 -21.87 -7.19 0.95
N ILE A 539 -20.79 -6.95 0.21
CA ILE A 539 -19.44 -7.36 0.61
C ILE A 539 -19.08 -6.70 1.94
N ALA A 540 -19.27 -5.38 2.08
CA ALA A 540 -18.99 -4.66 3.31
C ALA A 540 -19.86 -5.16 4.47
N ARG A 541 -21.15 -5.46 4.24
CA ARG A 541 -22.05 -6.08 5.24
C ARG A 541 -21.57 -7.44 5.71
N SER A 542 -20.84 -8.19 4.88
CA SER A 542 -20.26 -9.48 5.25
C SER A 542 -18.96 -9.37 6.06
N TRP A 543 -18.41 -8.15 6.24
CA TRP A 543 -17.20 -7.94 7.02
C TRP A 543 -17.45 -8.16 8.51
N ASP A 544 -16.38 -8.55 9.21
CA ASP A 544 -16.34 -8.50 10.67
C ASP A 544 -16.18 -7.04 11.12
N TRP A 545 -17.30 -6.31 11.16
CA TRP A 545 -17.34 -4.89 11.53
C TRP A 545 -16.75 -4.62 12.92
N LEU A 546 -16.73 -5.58 13.83
CA LEU A 546 -16.09 -5.41 15.14
C LEU A 546 -14.58 -5.26 15.00
N ALA A 547 -13.95 -6.15 14.23
CA ALA A 547 -12.52 -6.07 13.96
C ALA A 547 -12.18 -4.80 13.16
N VAL A 548 -13.01 -4.45 12.17
CA VAL A 548 -12.83 -3.25 11.35
C VAL A 548 -12.93 -1.98 12.20
N LEU A 549 -13.97 -1.83 13.02
CA LEU A 549 -14.13 -0.65 13.89
C LEU A 549 -12.99 -0.53 14.89
N HIS A 550 -12.56 -1.62 15.53
CA HIS A 550 -11.42 -1.62 16.44
C HIS A 550 -10.12 -1.17 15.74
N GLY A 551 -9.87 -1.64 14.51
CA GLY A 551 -8.76 -1.16 13.70
C GLY A 551 -8.87 0.33 13.38
N CYS A 552 -10.08 0.87 13.16
CA CYS A 552 -10.27 2.32 12.95
C CYS A 552 -9.85 3.13 14.18
N TYR A 553 -10.25 2.72 15.39
CA TYR A 553 -9.81 3.38 16.63
C TYR A 553 -8.28 3.35 16.78
N PHE A 554 -7.64 2.23 16.44
CA PHE A 554 -6.19 2.12 16.48
C PHE A 554 -5.51 3.07 15.50
N PHE A 555 -5.93 3.09 14.23
CA PHE A 555 -5.36 4.00 13.23
C PHE A 555 -5.60 5.47 13.56
N CYS A 556 -6.81 5.83 14.00
CA CYS A 556 -7.13 7.19 14.40
C CYS A 556 -6.33 7.61 15.64
N GLY A 557 -6.20 6.75 16.65
CA GLY A 557 -5.36 7.00 17.82
C GLY A 557 -3.88 7.16 17.44
N GLY A 558 -3.37 6.27 16.60
CA GLY A 558 -2.00 6.34 16.07
C GLY A 558 -1.75 7.63 15.29
N TYR A 559 -2.67 8.04 14.41
CA TYR A 559 -2.59 9.29 13.65
C TYR A 559 -2.67 10.53 14.54
N LEU A 560 -3.52 10.52 15.57
CA LEU A 560 -3.59 11.61 16.54
C LEU A 560 -2.26 11.74 17.30
N CYS A 561 -1.71 10.63 17.80
CA CYS A 561 -0.40 10.62 18.45
C CYS A 561 0.68 11.12 17.50
N TYR A 562 0.70 10.66 16.24
CA TYR A 562 1.64 11.12 15.22
C TYR A 562 1.55 12.64 14.98
N THR A 563 0.35 13.22 15.03
CA THR A 563 0.12 14.65 14.83
C THR A 563 0.51 15.48 16.07
N ILE A 564 0.15 15.03 17.29
CA ILE A 564 0.35 15.79 18.53
C ILE A 564 1.76 15.63 19.10
N CYS A 565 2.36 14.43 19.02
CA CYS A 565 3.66 14.16 19.62
C CYS A 565 4.78 15.09 19.12
N PRO A 566 4.91 15.40 17.81
CA PRO A 566 5.91 16.37 17.34
C PRO A 566 5.72 17.78 17.90
N LEU A 567 4.48 18.24 18.05
CA LEU A 567 4.17 19.55 18.63
C LEU A 567 4.59 19.61 20.11
N LEU A 568 4.22 18.60 20.89
CA LEU A 568 4.64 18.49 22.30
C LEU A 568 6.15 18.29 22.43
N LEU A 569 6.76 17.56 21.50
CA LEU A 569 8.20 17.39 21.43
C LEU A 569 8.87 18.74 21.22
N ASN A 570 8.41 19.56 20.26
CA ASN A 570 8.99 20.90 20.03
C ASN A 570 8.95 21.77 21.28
N VAL A 571 7.82 21.80 21.99
CA VAL A 571 7.67 22.51 23.27
C VAL A 571 8.63 21.98 24.32
N THR A 572 8.70 20.65 24.46
CA THR A 572 9.59 19.99 25.44
C THR A 572 11.06 20.27 25.11
N LEU A 573 11.44 20.26 23.84
CA LEU A 573 12.80 20.51 23.38
C LEU A 573 13.22 21.97 23.57
N SER A 574 12.32 22.93 23.31
CA SER A 574 12.56 24.35 23.61
C SER A 574 12.76 24.56 25.12
N TRP A 575 11.86 24.01 25.95
CA TRP A 575 11.99 24.06 27.40
C TRP A 575 13.30 23.43 27.91
N LEU A 576 13.66 22.26 27.38
CA LEU A 576 14.89 21.56 27.77
C LEU A 576 16.14 22.33 27.33
N GLY A 577 16.11 22.94 26.14
CA GLY A 577 17.17 23.82 25.67
C GLY A 577 17.43 24.97 26.64
N ARG A 578 16.37 25.58 27.18
CA ARG A 578 16.45 26.61 28.23
C ARG A 578 16.94 26.05 29.57
N ALA A 579 16.43 24.91 30.01
CA ALA A 579 16.81 24.29 31.28
C ALA A 579 18.30 23.91 31.36
N LEU A 580 18.92 23.63 30.20
CA LEU A 580 20.34 23.28 30.09
C LEU A 580 21.26 24.50 29.95
N VAL A 581 20.72 25.73 29.79
CA VAL A 581 21.54 26.94 29.74
C VAL A 581 22.25 27.12 31.09
N GLY A 582 23.58 27.22 31.06
CA GLY A 582 24.43 27.41 32.24
C GLY A 582 24.95 26.12 32.88
N TRP A 583 24.54 24.94 32.39
CA TRP A 583 25.11 23.67 32.86
C TRP A 583 26.51 23.47 32.26
N PRO A 584 27.46 22.86 33.02
CA PRO A 584 28.77 22.51 32.48
C PRO A 584 28.62 21.56 31.28
N PHE A 585 29.41 21.79 30.23
CA PHE A 585 29.30 21.05 28.96
C PHE A 585 29.32 19.52 29.15
N VAL A 586 30.21 19.02 30.01
CA VAL A 586 30.29 17.57 30.32
C VAL A 586 28.98 17.04 30.92
N VAL A 587 28.34 17.81 31.81
CA VAL A 587 27.06 17.43 32.41
C VAL A 587 25.97 17.39 31.35
N VAL A 588 25.97 18.33 30.40
CA VAL A 588 25.04 18.32 29.27
C VAL A 588 25.23 17.05 28.43
N VAL A 589 26.46 16.72 28.03
CA VAL A 589 26.75 15.51 27.24
C VAL A 589 26.32 14.24 27.97
N CYS A 590 26.66 14.10 29.26
CA CYS A 590 26.25 12.95 30.07
C CYS A 590 24.72 12.87 30.23
N SER A 591 24.05 14.00 30.45
CA SER A 591 22.59 14.06 30.58
C SER A 591 21.90 13.68 29.27
N THR A 592 22.37 14.20 28.14
CA THR A 592 21.87 13.82 26.80
C THR A 592 22.06 12.33 26.54
N PHE A 593 23.19 11.74 26.94
CA PHE A 593 23.42 10.30 26.82
C PHE A 593 22.41 9.50 27.67
N ILE A 594 22.19 9.87 28.92
CA ILE A 594 21.25 9.17 29.82
C ILE A 594 19.80 9.29 29.32
N ILE A 595 19.38 10.50 28.94
CA ILE A 595 18.05 10.75 28.37
C ILE A 595 17.89 9.94 27.08
N GLY A 596 18.90 9.94 26.21
CA GLY A 596 18.93 9.15 25.00
C GLY A 596 18.82 7.65 25.27
N MET A 597 19.50 7.13 26.29
CA MET A 597 19.40 5.72 26.70
C MET A 597 17.98 5.38 27.14
N VAL A 598 17.37 6.19 28.01
CA VAL A 598 15.99 5.97 28.45
C VAL A 598 15.03 6.02 27.26
N ALA A 599 15.20 6.99 26.36
CA ALA A 599 14.40 7.12 25.15
C ALA A 599 14.51 5.87 24.26
N PHE A 600 15.71 5.32 24.05
CA PHE A 600 15.89 4.07 23.29
C PHE A 600 15.26 2.85 23.96
N LEU A 601 15.17 2.81 25.29
CA LEU A 601 14.51 1.70 26.00
C LEU A 601 12.98 1.74 25.85
N LEU A 602 12.41 2.87 25.41
CA LEU A 602 11.00 3.03 25.14
C LEU A 602 10.67 2.59 23.70
N PRO A 603 9.83 1.55 23.50
CA PRO A 603 9.45 1.07 22.17
C PRO A 603 8.92 2.12 21.18
N PRO A 604 8.10 3.13 21.59
CA PRO A 604 7.50 4.06 20.64
C PRO A 604 8.44 5.20 20.20
N VAL A 605 9.62 5.35 20.80
CA VAL A 605 10.52 6.47 20.48
C VAL A 605 11.43 6.07 19.31
N PRO A 606 11.32 6.72 18.15
CA PRO A 606 12.20 6.42 17.02
C PRO A 606 13.63 6.93 17.27
N GLY A 607 14.66 6.16 16.91
CA GLY A 607 16.05 6.57 17.13
C GLY A 607 16.45 7.89 16.47
N MET A 608 15.84 8.21 15.33
CA MET A 608 16.07 9.47 14.61
C MET A 608 15.81 10.72 15.48
N THR A 609 14.77 10.73 16.31
CA THR A 609 14.46 11.89 17.16
C THR A 609 15.52 12.09 18.23
N VAL A 610 16.08 11.00 18.78
CA VAL A 610 17.16 11.04 19.76
C VAL A 610 18.45 11.60 19.15
N TYR A 611 18.79 11.23 17.92
CA TYR A 611 19.99 11.74 17.23
C TYR A 611 19.87 13.22 16.88
N ILE A 612 18.71 13.65 16.35
CA ILE A 612 18.41 15.06 16.06
C ILE A 612 18.46 15.87 17.36
N PHE A 613 17.85 15.36 18.43
CA PHE A 613 17.88 15.98 19.75
C PHE A 613 19.30 16.17 20.28
N GLY A 614 20.14 15.13 20.19
CA GLY A 614 21.55 15.23 20.56
C GLY A 614 22.26 16.34 19.80
N GLY A 615 21.98 16.49 18.50
CA GLY A 615 22.56 17.53 17.65
C GLY A 615 22.16 18.93 18.06
N LEU A 616 20.91 19.13 18.45
CA LEU A 616 20.41 20.41 18.96
C LEU A 616 21.05 20.78 20.31
N VAL A 617 21.20 19.82 21.21
CA VAL A 617 21.67 20.11 22.58
C VAL A 617 23.19 20.20 22.65
N ILE A 618 23.92 19.20 22.15
CA ILE A 618 25.37 19.12 22.31
C ILE A 618 26.07 20.18 21.47
N SER A 619 25.65 20.38 20.22
CA SER A 619 26.29 21.37 19.35
C SER A 619 26.07 22.80 19.85
N ARG A 620 24.89 23.11 20.41
CA ARG A 620 24.61 24.41 21.06
C ARG A 620 25.46 24.61 22.30
N ALA A 621 25.55 23.60 23.17
CA ALA A 621 26.34 23.69 24.40
C ALA A 621 27.85 23.82 24.12
N ALA A 622 28.36 23.13 23.10
CA ALA A 622 29.75 23.24 22.65
C ALA A 622 30.05 24.63 22.09
N GLU A 623 29.13 25.18 21.29
CA GLU A 623 29.25 26.52 20.71
C GLU A 623 29.26 27.61 21.80
N VAL A 624 28.29 27.58 22.72
CA VAL A 624 28.21 28.56 23.82
C VAL A 624 29.39 28.42 24.79
N GLY A 625 29.86 27.20 25.05
CA GLY A 625 30.96 26.93 25.97
C GLY A 625 32.37 27.07 25.37
N GLY A 626 32.51 27.30 24.06
CA GLY A 626 33.81 27.39 23.39
C GLY A 626 34.55 26.05 23.22
N TYR A 627 33.87 24.91 23.37
CA TYR A 627 34.46 23.56 23.28
C TYR A 627 34.55 23.07 21.83
N GLY A 628 35.44 23.65 21.03
CA GLY A 628 35.61 23.30 19.60
C GLY A 628 34.52 23.88 18.68
N GLY A 629 33.69 24.78 19.22
CA GLY A 629 32.63 25.48 18.50
C GLY A 629 31.57 24.54 17.93
N PHE A 630 30.87 25.03 16.92
CA PHE A 630 29.78 24.31 16.25
C PHE A 630 30.21 22.94 15.69
N TRP A 631 31.34 22.88 14.99
CA TRP A 631 31.81 21.64 14.35
C TRP A 631 32.36 20.62 15.35
N GLY A 632 33.06 21.07 16.39
CA GLY A 632 33.51 20.19 17.48
C GLY A 632 32.32 19.55 18.20
N GLY A 633 31.29 20.35 18.53
CA GLY A 633 30.04 19.85 19.09
C GLY A 633 29.31 18.87 18.18
N SER A 634 29.24 19.17 16.88
CA SER A 634 28.58 18.31 15.89
C SER A 634 29.27 16.95 15.75
N LEU A 635 30.60 16.92 15.66
CA LEU A 635 31.38 15.68 15.58
C LEU A 635 31.27 14.85 16.87
N LEU A 636 31.34 15.52 18.03
CA LEU A 636 31.13 14.85 19.31
C LEU A 636 29.73 14.25 19.40
N ASN A 637 28.70 14.96 18.92
CA ASN A 637 27.34 14.44 18.89
C ASN A 637 27.21 13.20 18.00
N VAL A 638 27.81 13.19 16.80
CA VAL A 638 27.80 12.00 15.93
C VAL A 638 28.43 10.80 16.64
N ALA A 639 29.60 10.98 17.24
CA ALA A 639 30.29 9.93 17.97
C ALA A 639 29.49 9.45 19.20
N MET A 640 28.92 10.38 19.96
CA MET A 640 28.07 10.10 21.12
C MET A 640 26.84 9.31 20.71
N CYS A 641 26.09 9.75 19.70
CA CYS A 641 24.89 9.07 19.21
C CYS A 641 25.20 7.67 18.66
N TRP A 642 26.35 7.49 18.00
CA TRP A 642 26.80 6.18 17.54
C TRP A 642 27.09 5.24 18.71
N LEU A 643 27.83 5.72 19.71
CA LEU A 643 28.09 4.93 20.93
C LEU A 643 26.80 4.62 21.70
N LEU A 644 25.94 5.63 21.85
CA LEU A 644 24.63 5.52 22.49
C LEU A 644 23.79 4.40 21.84
N LYS A 645 23.79 4.34 20.51
CA LYS A 645 23.08 3.31 19.75
C LYS A 645 23.62 1.91 20.06
N LEU A 646 24.95 1.71 20.05
CA LEU A 646 25.56 0.43 20.38
C LEU A 646 25.24 -0.01 21.82
N VAL A 647 25.36 0.91 22.78
CA VAL A 647 25.03 0.63 24.19
C VAL A 647 23.54 0.31 24.36
N ALA A 648 22.65 1.05 23.68
CA ALA A 648 21.22 0.78 23.68
C ALA A 648 20.90 -0.61 23.11
N CYS A 649 21.50 -0.99 21.98
CA CYS A 649 21.35 -2.32 21.39
C CYS A 649 21.78 -3.42 22.38
N ALA A 650 22.94 -3.28 23.03
CA ALA A 650 23.43 -4.23 24.02
C ALA A 650 22.48 -4.38 25.22
N VAL A 651 22.01 -3.27 25.78
CA VAL A 651 21.07 -3.27 26.92
C VAL A 651 19.72 -3.87 26.50
N GLN A 652 19.17 -3.47 25.35
CA GLN A 652 17.92 -4.02 24.83
C GLN A 652 18.04 -5.53 24.57
N GLN A 653 19.14 -6.00 24.00
CA GLN A 653 19.36 -7.41 23.72
C GLN A 653 19.49 -8.22 25.01
N LYS A 654 20.31 -7.77 25.97
CA LYS A 654 20.66 -8.54 27.18
C LYS A 654 19.69 -8.36 28.32
N CYS A 655 19.31 -7.12 28.62
CA CYS A 655 18.46 -6.83 29.77
C CYS A 655 16.97 -7.02 29.45
N ILE A 656 16.56 -6.86 28.19
CA ILE A 656 15.15 -6.98 27.81
C ILE A 656 14.93 -8.25 27.01
N GLY A 657 15.57 -8.38 25.84
CA GLY A 657 15.35 -9.48 24.90
C GLY A 657 15.60 -10.87 25.49
N GLU A 658 16.75 -11.07 26.13
CA GLU A 658 17.10 -12.38 26.72
C GLU A 658 16.18 -12.75 27.91
N LEU A 659 15.80 -11.78 28.75
CA LEU A 659 14.84 -12.00 29.83
C LEU A 659 13.43 -12.31 29.29
N LEU A 660 12.96 -11.53 28.32
CA LEU A 660 11.66 -11.75 27.68
C LEU A 660 11.63 -13.04 26.86
N GLY A 661 12.77 -13.45 26.29
CA GLY A 661 12.93 -14.72 25.57
C GLY A 661 12.67 -15.95 26.43
N GLN A 662 12.70 -15.85 27.76
CA GLN A 662 12.32 -16.95 28.65
C GLN A 662 10.80 -17.16 28.73
N SER A 663 10.01 -16.14 28.38
CA SER A 663 8.55 -16.20 28.41
C SER A 663 8.00 -16.84 27.13
N LEU A 664 7.32 -17.97 27.27
CA LEU A 664 6.61 -18.63 26.16
C LEU A 664 5.59 -17.71 25.50
N TRP A 665 4.92 -16.86 26.29
CA TRP A 665 3.95 -15.89 25.76
C TRP A 665 4.61 -14.84 24.86
N VAL A 666 5.78 -14.32 25.26
CA VAL A 666 6.52 -13.36 24.42
C VAL A 666 7.02 -14.06 23.15
N ARG A 667 7.65 -15.23 23.28
CA ARG A 667 8.13 -16.01 22.12
C ARG A 667 7.02 -16.28 21.11
N LYS A 668 5.82 -16.62 21.60
CA LYS A 668 4.62 -16.81 20.79
C LYS A 668 4.18 -15.52 20.09
N THR A 669 4.10 -14.41 20.82
CA THR A 669 3.73 -13.09 20.27
C THR A 669 4.71 -12.61 19.21
N VAL A 670 6.01 -12.83 19.44
CA VAL A 670 7.07 -12.57 18.46
C VAL A 670 6.95 -13.50 17.25
N GLY A 671 6.45 -14.72 17.45
CA GLY A 671 6.29 -15.71 16.40
C GLY A 671 7.59 -16.41 16.04
N VAL A 672 8.44 -16.72 17.02
CA VAL A 672 9.76 -17.36 16.80
C VAL A 672 9.66 -18.72 16.07
N HIS A 673 8.51 -19.38 16.17
CA HIS A 673 8.21 -20.63 15.47
C HIS A 673 7.72 -20.43 14.03
N LYS A 674 7.43 -19.21 13.60
CA LYS A 674 6.98 -18.91 12.23
C LYS A 674 8.15 -18.76 11.27
N ALA A 675 7.95 -19.16 10.02
CA ALA A 675 8.97 -19.20 8.98
C ALA A 675 9.71 -17.86 8.78
N HIS A 676 9.01 -16.73 8.90
CA HIS A 676 9.62 -15.39 8.74
C HIS A 676 10.64 -15.08 9.84
N ILE A 677 10.33 -15.35 11.11
CA ILE A 677 11.28 -15.10 12.21
C ILE A 677 12.42 -16.12 12.17
N ARG A 678 12.14 -17.37 11.82
CA ARG A 678 13.19 -18.38 11.60
C ARG A 678 14.13 -18.00 10.45
N CYS A 679 13.60 -17.37 9.41
CA CYS A 679 14.39 -16.84 8.30
C CYS A 679 15.35 -15.75 8.79
N ILE A 680 14.84 -14.78 9.57
CA ILE A 680 15.66 -13.74 10.20
C ILE A 680 16.71 -14.37 11.13
N GLU A 681 16.31 -15.32 11.96
CA GLU A 681 17.24 -16.07 12.84
C GLU A 681 18.36 -16.73 12.04
N ALA A 682 18.03 -17.42 10.94
CA ALA A 682 19.00 -18.05 10.07
C ALA A 682 20.02 -17.05 9.52
N ILE A 683 19.57 -15.91 8.99
CA ILE A 683 20.45 -14.84 8.48
C ILE A 683 21.34 -14.27 9.60
N LEU A 684 20.77 -14.02 10.78
CA LEU A 684 21.51 -13.49 11.93
C LEU A 684 22.53 -14.49 12.50
N ARG A 685 22.29 -15.80 12.35
CA ARG A 685 23.21 -16.87 12.77
C ARG A 685 24.30 -17.23 11.75
N GLU A 686 24.19 -16.77 10.50
CA GLU A 686 25.22 -17.04 9.48
C GLU A 686 26.61 -16.62 9.98
N PRO A 687 27.66 -17.43 9.82
CA PRO A 687 29.00 -17.02 10.23
C PRO A 687 29.47 -15.77 9.44
N GLY A 688 30.10 -14.82 10.14
CA GLY A 688 30.55 -13.56 9.56
C GLY A 688 29.50 -12.45 9.52
N MET A 689 29.76 -11.41 8.70
CA MET A 689 28.91 -10.24 8.51
C MET A 689 28.39 -10.20 7.07
N SER A 690 27.34 -10.98 6.79
CA SER A 690 26.66 -10.91 5.49
C SER A 690 25.93 -9.57 5.34
N VAL A 691 25.76 -9.11 4.09
CA VAL A 691 25.03 -7.86 3.79
C VAL A 691 23.60 -7.92 4.34
N GLY A 692 22.96 -9.09 4.29
CA GLY A 692 21.63 -9.29 4.88
C GLY A 692 21.61 -9.11 6.39
N LYS A 693 22.61 -9.64 7.10
CA LYS A 693 22.76 -9.46 8.55
C LYS A 693 22.94 -7.99 8.93
N VAL A 694 23.86 -7.29 8.26
CA VAL A 694 24.11 -5.86 8.50
C VAL A 694 22.86 -5.04 8.20
N ALA A 695 22.17 -5.32 7.09
CA ALA A 695 20.94 -4.61 6.71
C ALA A 695 19.80 -4.85 7.69
N ILE A 696 19.63 -6.06 8.24
CA ILE A 696 18.62 -6.33 9.28
C ILE A 696 18.96 -5.57 10.57
N LEU A 697 20.21 -5.60 11.01
CA LEU A 697 20.65 -4.95 12.26
C LEU A 697 20.61 -3.42 12.17
N CYS A 698 21.00 -2.85 11.02
CA CYS A 698 21.02 -1.40 10.81
C CYS A 698 19.70 -0.83 10.29
N GLY A 699 18.96 -1.59 9.50
CA GLY A 699 17.70 -1.16 8.90
C GLY A 699 16.50 -1.50 9.77
N GLY A 700 16.49 -2.61 10.50
CA GLY A 700 15.34 -2.97 11.32
C GLY A 700 15.04 -1.92 12.40
N PRO A 701 13.77 -1.75 12.82
CA PRO A 701 13.43 -0.80 13.88
C PRO A 701 14.21 -1.13 15.15
N ASP A 702 14.85 -0.10 15.72
CA ASP A 702 15.90 -0.21 16.73
C ASP A 702 15.56 -1.12 17.91
N TRP A 703 14.45 -0.83 18.58
CA TRP A 703 14.02 -1.59 19.76
C TRP A 703 13.55 -3.00 19.39
N PRO A 704 12.61 -3.21 18.43
CA PRO A 704 12.19 -4.57 18.07
C PRO A 704 13.33 -5.47 17.59
N THR A 705 14.28 -4.96 16.80
CA THR A 705 15.39 -5.76 16.27
C THR A 705 16.33 -6.24 17.37
N SER A 706 16.74 -5.35 18.28
CA SER A 706 17.68 -5.69 19.37
C SER A 706 17.02 -6.62 20.40
N VAL A 707 15.76 -6.36 20.73
CA VAL A 707 14.96 -7.25 21.61
C VAL A 707 14.76 -8.62 20.96
N LEU A 708 14.44 -8.67 19.66
CA LEU A 708 14.31 -9.93 18.91
C LEU A 708 15.63 -10.71 18.90
N ALA A 709 16.77 -10.05 18.69
CA ALA A 709 18.08 -10.69 18.76
C ALA A 709 18.34 -11.32 20.15
N GLY A 710 17.87 -10.68 21.22
CA GLY A 710 17.92 -11.23 22.58
C GLY A 710 16.98 -12.42 22.78
N VAL A 711 15.75 -12.33 22.27
CA VAL A 711 14.77 -13.43 22.30
C VAL A 711 15.27 -14.66 21.56
N LEU A 712 15.98 -14.46 20.43
CA LEU A 712 16.61 -15.51 19.63
C LEU A 712 17.98 -15.95 20.14
N GLN A 713 18.50 -15.33 21.21
CA GLN A 713 19.82 -15.59 21.79
C GLN A 713 20.96 -15.51 20.76
N ILE A 714 20.92 -14.49 19.90
CA ILE A 714 22.01 -14.20 18.96
C ILE A 714 23.23 -13.67 19.74
N SER A 715 24.44 -13.91 19.23
CA SER A 715 25.68 -13.42 19.84
C SER A 715 25.71 -11.89 19.86
N LEU A 716 25.83 -11.30 21.05
CA LEU A 716 25.93 -9.85 21.23
C LEU A 716 27.08 -9.26 20.41
N ALA A 717 28.26 -9.89 20.42
CA ALA A 717 29.42 -9.39 19.67
C ALA A 717 29.16 -9.33 18.15
N GLN A 718 28.41 -10.29 17.60
CA GLN A 718 28.01 -10.26 16.19
C GLN A 718 26.97 -9.17 15.93
N CYS A 719 26.01 -8.99 16.83
CA CYS A 719 25.00 -7.93 16.73
C CYS A 719 25.63 -6.54 16.78
N GLU A 720 26.53 -6.28 17.73
CA GLU A 720 27.25 -5.00 17.85
C GLU A 720 28.10 -4.74 16.61
N LEU A 721 28.92 -5.71 16.19
CA LEU A 721 29.75 -5.58 14.99
C LEU A 721 28.91 -5.32 13.74
N GLY A 722 27.80 -6.04 13.56
CA GLY A 722 26.87 -5.85 12.45
C GLY A 722 26.07 -4.55 12.52
N THR A 723 25.98 -3.92 13.70
CA THR A 723 25.35 -2.62 13.92
C THR A 723 26.32 -1.45 13.73
N THR A 724 27.64 -1.68 13.79
CA THR A 724 28.64 -0.59 13.61
C THR A 724 28.45 0.28 12.36
N PRO A 725 28.01 -0.23 11.18
CA PRO A 725 27.77 0.60 9.99
C PRO A 725 26.58 1.57 10.13
N ILE A 726 25.81 1.50 11.23
CA ILE A 726 24.72 2.45 11.52
C ILE A 726 25.20 3.90 11.57
N ILE A 727 26.50 4.15 11.73
CA ILE A 727 27.08 5.49 11.67
C ILE A 727 26.70 6.25 10.39
N PHE A 728 26.54 5.57 9.25
CA PHE A 728 26.11 6.18 8.00
C PHE A 728 24.66 6.71 8.05
N PHE A 729 23.85 6.21 8.98
CA PHE A 729 22.50 6.71 9.27
C PHE A 729 22.49 7.70 10.45
N VAL A 730 23.25 7.43 11.50
CA VAL A 730 23.34 8.29 12.69
C VAL A 730 23.94 9.64 12.35
N ALA A 731 25.03 9.68 11.56
CA ALA A 731 25.72 10.91 11.20
C ALA A 731 24.81 11.95 10.53
N PRO A 732 24.06 11.63 9.46
CA PRO A 732 23.14 12.61 8.87
C PRO A 732 21.99 12.99 9.82
N CYS A 733 21.49 12.10 10.69
CA CYS A 733 20.46 12.48 11.68
C CYS A 733 21.01 13.44 12.75
N ALA A 734 22.21 13.19 13.25
CA ALA A 734 22.91 14.02 14.24
C ALA A 734 23.29 15.39 13.67
N LEU A 735 23.77 15.42 12.43
CA LEU A 735 24.10 16.66 11.71
C LEU A 735 22.85 17.47 11.36
N THR A 736 21.74 16.81 11.05
CA THR A 736 20.43 17.47 10.87
C THR A 736 20.12 18.34 12.09
N GLY A 737 20.12 17.77 13.30
CA GLY A 737 19.85 18.52 14.53
C GLY A 737 20.85 19.66 14.76
N SER A 738 22.12 19.44 14.44
CA SER A 738 23.15 20.48 14.56
C SER A 738 22.88 21.63 13.57
N PHE A 739 22.60 21.34 12.30
CA PHE A 739 22.32 22.36 11.28
C PHE A 739 21.00 23.11 11.54
N TYR A 740 20.02 22.48 12.21
CA TYR A 740 18.83 23.18 12.68
C TYR A 740 19.17 24.33 13.65
N LEU A 741 20.23 24.23 14.47
CA LEU A 741 20.64 25.36 15.33
C LEU A 741 21.10 26.58 14.55
N LYS A 742 21.57 26.38 13.31
CA LYS A 742 22.04 27.44 12.42
C LYS A 742 20.94 27.92 11.47
N ARG A 743 19.71 27.44 11.64
CA ARG A 743 18.58 27.90 10.85
C ARG A 743 18.41 29.41 11.04
N GLY A 744 18.12 30.11 9.95
CA GLY A 744 17.98 31.57 9.95
C GLY A 744 19.29 32.38 9.96
N THR A 745 20.45 31.76 10.26
CA THR A 745 21.75 32.47 10.16
C THR A 745 22.24 32.58 8.72
N SER A 746 22.01 31.56 7.89
CA SER A 746 22.25 31.60 6.45
C SER A 746 21.38 30.58 5.72
N GLU A 747 21.18 30.80 4.42
CA GLU A 747 20.43 29.86 3.59
C GLU A 747 21.15 28.50 3.46
N VAL A 748 22.49 28.51 3.48
CA VAL A 748 23.31 27.30 3.38
C VAL A 748 23.00 26.32 4.51
N TRP A 749 22.79 26.82 5.74
CA TRP A 749 22.45 25.97 6.88
C TRP A 749 21.05 25.37 6.77
N ASN A 750 20.07 26.17 6.31
CA ASN A 750 18.71 25.69 6.05
C ASN A 750 18.71 24.55 5.02
N ARG A 751 19.45 24.72 3.92
CA ARG A 751 19.58 23.70 2.87
C ARG A 751 20.33 22.47 3.38
N SER A 752 21.40 22.66 4.15
CA SER A 752 22.20 21.57 4.73
C SER A 752 21.39 20.71 5.69
N ALA A 753 20.60 21.31 6.60
CA ALA A 753 19.72 20.58 7.51
C ALA A 753 18.76 19.65 6.75
N ARG A 754 18.14 20.16 5.68
CA ARG A 754 17.22 19.37 4.84
C ARG A 754 17.92 18.26 4.07
N ILE A 755 19.05 18.55 3.45
CA ILE A 755 19.87 17.54 2.75
C ILE A 755 20.20 16.39 3.71
N MET A 756 20.54 16.71 4.97
CA MET A 756 20.85 15.70 5.97
C MET A 756 19.62 14.87 6.41
N VAL A 757 18.44 15.47 6.60
CA VAL A 757 17.19 14.72 6.85
C VAL A 757 16.96 13.71 5.75
N ILE A 758 17.14 14.17 4.52
CA ILE A 758 16.82 13.44 3.31
C ILE A 758 17.80 12.30 3.08
N LEU A 759 19.08 12.58 3.28
CA LEU A 759 20.11 11.55 3.29
C LEU A 759 19.82 10.49 4.35
N SER A 760 19.37 10.90 5.54
CA SER A 760 18.96 9.96 6.60
C SER A 760 17.81 9.06 6.18
N VAL A 761 16.75 9.63 5.60
CA VAL A 761 15.60 8.86 5.11
C VAL A 761 16.00 7.94 3.97
N ALA A 762 16.81 8.42 3.02
CA ALA A 762 17.27 7.64 1.88
C ALA A 762 18.13 6.44 2.31
N VAL A 763 19.08 6.64 3.23
CA VAL A 763 19.90 5.56 3.81
C VAL A 763 19.01 4.54 4.53
N ASN A 764 18.04 4.99 5.33
CA ASN A 764 17.13 4.09 6.04
C ASN A 764 16.26 3.25 5.08
N LEU A 765 15.67 3.87 4.05
CA LEU A 765 14.89 3.17 3.03
C LEU A 765 15.73 2.16 2.24
N ALA A 766 16.97 2.52 1.91
CA ALA A 766 17.90 1.60 1.27
C ALA A 766 18.20 0.39 2.15
N MET A 767 18.47 0.60 3.45
CA MET A 767 18.69 -0.49 4.40
C MET A 767 17.45 -1.38 4.56
N TRP A 768 16.24 -0.81 4.62
CA TRP A 768 14.98 -1.57 4.64
C TRP A 768 14.80 -2.43 3.40
N ALA A 769 15.09 -1.88 2.22
CA ALA A 769 14.98 -2.61 0.96
C ALA A 769 15.97 -3.78 0.91
N VAL A 770 17.22 -3.57 1.34
CA VAL A 770 18.24 -4.63 1.39
C VAL A 770 17.88 -5.70 2.42
N ALA A 771 17.37 -5.31 3.59
CA ALA A 771 16.92 -6.25 4.62
C ALA A 771 15.74 -7.10 4.13
N ALA A 772 14.72 -6.48 3.53
CA ALA A 772 13.57 -7.17 2.97
C ALA A 772 13.98 -8.12 1.83
N TRP A 773 14.88 -7.68 0.94
CA TRP A 773 15.44 -8.52 -0.10
C TRP A 773 16.18 -9.73 0.46
N ALA A 774 17.01 -9.55 1.50
CA ALA A 774 17.75 -10.64 2.12
C ALA A 774 16.81 -11.66 2.78
N ILE A 775 15.80 -11.20 3.53
CA ILE A 775 14.77 -12.06 4.15
C ILE A 775 14.00 -12.84 3.08
N GLN A 776 13.57 -12.17 2.00
CA GLN A 776 12.83 -12.80 0.92
C GLN A 776 13.67 -13.86 0.20
N ARG A 777 14.93 -13.52 -0.13
CA ARG A 777 15.85 -14.45 -0.79
C ARG A 777 16.10 -15.70 0.05
N GLN A 778 16.28 -15.54 1.35
CA GLN A 778 16.50 -16.66 2.27
C GLN A 778 15.24 -17.50 2.44
N LEU A 779 14.07 -16.86 2.51
CA LEU A 779 12.78 -17.55 2.59
C LEU A 779 12.50 -18.39 1.34
N GLU A 780 12.81 -17.87 0.15
CA GLU A 780 12.68 -18.60 -1.12
C GLU A 780 13.65 -19.79 -1.19
N LYS A 781 14.88 -19.60 -0.73
CA LYS A 781 15.93 -20.63 -0.80
C LYS A 781 15.69 -21.80 0.16
N TYR A 782 15.14 -21.53 1.34
CA TYR A 782 14.99 -22.52 2.42
C TYR A 782 13.53 -22.68 2.86
N HIS A 783 12.56 -22.45 1.97
CA HIS A 783 11.14 -22.43 2.34
C HIS A 783 10.70 -23.72 3.05
N GLU A 784 11.05 -24.87 2.49
CA GLU A 784 10.68 -26.19 3.03
C GLU A 784 11.29 -26.43 4.42
N GLU A 785 12.55 -26.08 4.61
CA GLU A 785 13.23 -26.23 5.90
C GLU A 785 12.69 -25.28 6.97
N LEU A 786 12.44 -24.02 6.60
CA LEU A 786 11.95 -22.98 7.51
C LEU A 786 10.50 -23.23 7.95
N THR A 787 9.68 -23.81 7.07
CA THR A 787 8.28 -24.17 7.33
C THR A 787 8.11 -25.52 8.04
N LYS A 788 9.14 -26.38 8.01
CA LYS A 788 9.09 -27.67 8.70
C LYS A 788 8.75 -27.50 10.19
N PRO A 789 7.76 -28.25 10.74
CA PRO A 789 7.47 -28.21 12.16
C PRO A 789 8.68 -28.73 12.95
N ARG A 790 9.00 -28.08 14.08
CA ARG A 790 10.10 -28.51 14.97
C ARG A 790 9.55 -28.91 16.33
N PRO A 791 9.90 -30.09 16.87
CA PRO A 791 9.34 -30.60 18.14
C PRO A 791 9.51 -29.61 19.31
N GLU A 792 10.61 -28.86 19.33
CA GLU A 792 10.91 -27.79 20.31
C GLU A 792 9.86 -26.65 20.37
N ASN A 793 9.06 -26.49 19.31
CA ASN A 793 8.05 -25.43 19.21
C ASN A 793 6.62 -25.93 19.50
N ALA A 794 6.45 -27.17 19.98
CA ALA A 794 5.14 -27.75 20.28
C ALA A 794 4.32 -26.88 21.25
N ASP A 795 4.97 -26.27 22.24
CA ASP A 795 4.31 -25.36 23.19
C ASP A 795 3.80 -24.08 22.53
N LEU A 796 4.57 -23.50 21.61
CA LEU A 796 4.19 -22.27 20.90
C LEU A 796 3.05 -22.53 19.92
N GLU A 797 3.11 -23.65 19.19
CA GLU A 797 2.04 -24.08 18.29
C GLU A 797 0.77 -24.44 19.06
N TRP A 798 0.90 -25.05 20.24
CA TRP A 798 -0.24 -25.26 21.14
C TRP A 798 -0.87 -23.93 21.56
N LEU A 799 -0.07 -22.94 21.96
CA LEU A 799 -0.59 -21.64 22.34
C LEU A 799 -1.32 -20.96 21.18
N ASP A 800 -0.80 -21.07 19.95
CA ASP A 800 -1.45 -20.55 18.75
C ASP A 800 -2.77 -21.26 18.47
N TYR A 801 -2.75 -22.60 18.48
CA TYR A 801 -3.94 -23.42 18.33
C TYR A 801 -4.99 -23.06 19.39
N ARG A 802 -4.59 -23.00 20.66
CA ARG A 802 -5.46 -22.63 21.79
C ARG A 802 -6.04 -21.23 21.60
N ALA A 803 -5.23 -20.23 21.23
CA ALA A 803 -5.72 -18.88 20.99
C ALA A 803 -6.69 -18.81 19.81
N ALA A 804 -6.44 -19.57 18.74
CA ALA A 804 -7.35 -19.67 17.61
C ALA A 804 -8.69 -20.32 18.00
N GLN A 805 -8.68 -21.39 18.81
CA GLN A 805 -9.89 -22.04 19.29
C GLN A 805 -10.67 -21.17 20.29
N LEU A 806 -9.98 -20.51 21.23
CA LEU A 806 -10.60 -19.54 22.14
C LEU A 806 -11.15 -18.32 21.39
N GLY A 807 -10.46 -17.89 20.33
CA GLY A 807 -10.94 -16.88 19.40
C GLY A 807 -12.27 -17.30 18.78
N LYS A 808 -12.36 -18.51 18.23
CA LYS A 808 -13.60 -19.08 17.67
C LYS A 808 -14.72 -19.17 18.71
N ALA A 809 -14.42 -19.60 19.94
CA ALA A 809 -15.40 -19.69 21.02
C ALA A 809 -15.90 -18.32 21.52
N SER A 810 -15.08 -17.27 21.39
CA SER A 810 -15.39 -15.90 21.81
C SER A 810 -15.77 -14.96 20.66
N GLN A 811 -15.99 -15.51 19.46
CA GLN A 811 -16.48 -14.76 18.31
C GLN A 811 -17.94 -14.39 18.54
N VAL A 812 -18.19 -13.09 18.61
CA VAL A 812 -19.55 -12.55 18.67
C VAL A 812 -19.83 -11.89 17.32
N PRO A 813 -20.78 -12.39 16.52
CA PRO A 813 -21.12 -11.73 15.27
C PRO A 813 -21.74 -10.36 15.56
N TRP A 814 -21.50 -9.40 14.67
CA TRP A 814 -22.03 -8.03 14.78
C TRP A 814 -23.54 -8.00 15.08
N ALA A 815 -24.32 -8.88 14.43
CA ALA A 815 -25.77 -8.98 14.61
C ALA A 815 -26.23 -9.36 16.04
N ARG A 816 -25.34 -9.93 16.87
CA ARG A 816 -25.62 -10.26 18.28
C ARG A 816 -25.26 -9.13 19.25
N VAL A 817 -24.63 -8.06 18.78
CA VAL A 817 -24.25 -6.93 19.61
C VAL A 817 -25.48 -6.03 19.82
N PRO A 818 -25.92 -5.78 21.08
CA PRO A 818 -27.04 -4.90 21.35
C PRO A 818 -26.81 -3.50 20.79
N ALA A 819 -27.89 -2.86 20.30
CA ALA A 819 -27.84 -1.51 19.75
C ALA A 819 -27.18 -0.50 20.71
N VAL A 820 -27.41 -0.64 22.02
CA VAL A 820 -26.85 0.23 23.09
C VAL A 820 -25.32 0.18 23.15
N VAL A 821 -24.71 -0.93 22.72
CA VAL A 821 -23.24 -1.09 22.67
C VAL A 821 -22.71 -0.77 21.27
N CYS A 822 -23.48 -1.18 20.26
CA CYS A 822 -23.17 -1.01 18.84
C CYS A 822 -23.10 0.48 18.43
N TRP A 823 -24.10 1.28 18.80
CA TRP A 823 -24.18 2.69 18.39
C TRP A 823 -23.03 3.53 18.95
N PRO A 824 -22.70 3.50 20.26
CA PRO A 824 -21.54 4.25 20.78
C PRO A 824 -20.22 3.83 20.13
N LEU A 825 -20.05 2.53 19.84
CA LEU A 825 -18.84 2.03 19.18
C LEU A 825 -18.72 2.59 17.74
N ALA A 826 -19.78 2.51 16.95
CA ALA A 826 -19.80 2.97 15.56
C ALA A 826 -19.72 4.50 15.45
N LEU A 827 -20.51 5.23 16.26
CA LEU A 827 -20.50 6.70 16.28
C LEU A 827 -19.16 7.25 16.77
N GLY A 828 -18.56 6.64 17.80
CA GLY A 828 -17.23 7.05 18.25
C GLY A 828 -16.15 6.83 17.19
N ALA A 829 -16.21 5.74 16.42
CA ALA A 829 -15.27 5.49 15.33
C ALA A 829 -15.43 6.50 14.20
N ALA A 830 -16.68 6.78 13.80
CA ALA A 830 -16.98 7.79 12.79
C ALA A 830 -16.50 9.18 13.23
N TRP A 831 -16.72 9.54 14.50
CA TRP A 831 -16.26 10.82 15.06
C TRP A 831 -14.73 10.93 15.07
N GLN A 832 -14.01 9.88 15.46
CA GLN A 832 -12.54 9.87 15.42
C GLN A 832 -12.00 9.99 13.99
N ILE A 833 -12.62 9.29 13.03
CA ILE A 833 -12.23 9.40 11.62
C ILE A 833 -12.44 10.83 11.13
N LEU A 834 -13.60 11.44 11.38
CA LEU A 834 -13.88 12.82 11.01
C LEU A 834 -12.92 13.81 11.68
N THR A 835 -12.58 13.58 12.95
CA THR A 835 -11.59 14.40 13.66
C THR A 835 -10.21 14.28 13.01
N CYS A 836 -9.73 13.07 12.72
CA CYS A 836 -8.45 12.88 12.04
C CYS A 836 -8.41 13.52 10.65
N GLN A 837 -9.51 13.44 9.90
CA GLN A 837 -9.65 14.12 8.60
C GLN A 837 -9.63 15.65 8.79
N GLY A 838 -10.35 16.18 9.78
CA GLY A 838 -10.30 17.60 10.13
C GLY A 838 -8.89 18.06 10.52
N LEU A 839 -8.14 17.25 11.27
CA LEU A 839 -6.74 17.52 11.61
C LEU A 839 -5.82 17.44 10.38
N PHE A 840 -6.09 16.54 9.43
CA PHE A 840 -5.33 16.41 8.19
C PHE A 840 -5.51 17.63 7.27
N TRP A 841 -6.77 18.00 6.99
CA TRP A 841 -7.08 19.13 6.08
C TRP A 841 -6.95 20.49 6.76
N GLY A 842 -7.09 20.55 8.08
CA GLY A 842 -7.16 21.78 8.87
C GLY A 842 -6.08 21.93 9.92
N TYR A 843 -4.92 21.27 9.77
CA TYR A 843 -3.84 21.29 10.76
C TYR A 843 -3.46 22.73 11.18
N SER A 844 -3.21 23.61 10.21
CA SER A 844 -2.82 25.01 10.43
C SER A 844 -3.93 25.87 11.06
N TYR A 845 -5.19 25.46 10.93
CA TYR A 845 -6.31 26.13 11.58
C TYR A 845 -6.46 25.70 13.04
N LEU A 846 -6.04 24.48 13.39
CA LEU A 846 -6.20 23.93 14.74
C LEU A 846 -4.97 24.13 15.63
N PHE A 847 -3.78 24.03 15.05
CA PHE A 847 -2.50 24.15 15.77
C PHE A 847 -1.70 25.34 15.26
N GLY A 848 -0.96 25.99 16.15
CA GLY A 848 0.01 27.02 15.76
C GLY A 848 1.35 26.43 15.34
N ASP A 849 2.27 27.32 14.95
CA ASP A 849 3.54 27.01 14.29
C ASP A 849 4.74 26.99 15.26
N PHE A 850 4.54 26.55 16.51
CA PHE A 850 5.62 26.54 17.51
C PHE A 850 6.77 25.61 17.09
N GLN A 851 7.96 26.19 16.97
CA GLN A 851 9.20 25.53 16.59
C GLN A 851 10.13 25.40 17.80
N VAL A 852 11.10 24.49 17.71
CA VAL A 852 12.09 24.24 18.78
C VAL A 852 12.92 25.49 19.13
N GLU A 853 13.09 26.40 18.16
CA GLU A 853 13.86 27.64 18.30
C GLU A 853 13.11 28.75 19.06
N ASP A 854 11.78 28.63 19.14
CA ASP A 854 10.96 29.65 19.77
C ASP A 854 11.17 29.65 21.29
N ASP A 855 11.20 30.84 21.89
CA ASP A 855 11.28 30.96 23.34
C ASP A 855 9.99 30.42 23.97
N VAL A 856 10.14 29.48 24.90
CA VAL A 856 9.04 28.89 25.64
C VAL A 856 8.25 29.94 26.45
N ASP A 857 8.85 31.10 26.78
CA ASP A 857 8.14 32.20 27.45
C ASP A 857 7.14 32.93 26.53
N LEU A 858 7.31 32.82 25.21
CA LEU A 858 6.39 33.38 24.21
C LEU A 858 5.26 32.40 23.85
N LEU A 859 5.25 31.23 24.47
CA LEU A 859 4.26 30.17 24.23
C LEU A 859 2.97 30.45 25.03
N ASP A 860 1.92 30.83 24.31
CA ASP A 860 0.56 30.81 24.84
C ASP A 860 -0.13 29.48 24.50
N TRP A 861 -1.03 29.00 25.35
CA TRP A 861 -1.84 27.82 25.01
C TRP A 861 -2.86 28.12 23.90
N HIS A 862 -3.41 29.33 23.89
CA HIS A 862 -4.42 29.78 22.94
C HIS A 862 -4.00 31.11 22.30
N LYS A 863 -4.46 31.36 21.07
CA LYS A 863 -4.24 32.64 20.40
C LYS A 863 -4.92 33.79 21.19
N THR A 864 -4.13 34.53 21.96
CA THR A 864 -4.59 35.67 22.80
C THR A 864 -4.76 36.97 22.00
N GLY A 865 -4.31 36.99 20.73
CA GLY A 865 -4.32 38.19 19.88
C GLY A 865 -3.15 39.14 20.14
N VAL A 866 -2.28 38.84 21.11
CA VAL A 866 -1.06 39.61 21.37
C VAL A 866 -0.05 39.33 20.27
N ALA A 867 0.33 40.37 19.52
CA ALA A 867 1.31 40.27 18.44
C ALA A 867 2.64 39.72 18.96
N GLY A 868 3.20 38.72 18.27
CA GLY A 868 4.49 38.10 18.60
C GLY A 868 4.43 36.87 19.51
N ARG A 869 3.30 36.59 20.19
CA ARG A 869 3.16 35.33 20.94
C ARG A 869 2.74 34.19 20.01
N LYS A 870 3.40 33.04 20.16
CA LYS A 870 3.07 31.83 19.42
C LYS A 870 2.16 30.96 20.27
N CYS A 871 1.25 30.24 19.63
CA CYS A 871 0.30 29.39 20.34
C CYS A 871 0.39 27.93 19.94
N ILE A 872 0.08 27.02 20.87
CA ILE A 872 -0.08 25.60 20.54
C ILE A 872 -1.38 25.40 19.76
N PHE A 873 -2.47 26.00 20.26
CA PHE A 873 -3.79 25.91 19.63
C PHE A 873 -4.15 27.24 18.96
N ALA A 874 -4.23 27.20 17.62
CA ALA A 874 -4.53 28.38 16.80
C ALA A 874 -5.96 28.89 17.02
N VAL A 875 -6.90 27.99 17.35
CA VAL A 875 -8.30 28.31 17.65
C VAL A 875 -8.70 27.67 18.99
N SER A 876 -9.52 28.39 19.77
CA SER A 876 -10.04 27.94 21.07
C SER A 876 -10.90 26.67 21.00
N THR A 877 -11.29 26.22 19.80
CA THR A 877 -12.07 25.00 19.57
C THR A 877 -11.21 23.73 19.50
N ALA A 878 -9.89 23.84 19.32
CA ALA A 878 -9.02 22.66 19.21
C ALA A 878 -9.06 21.75 20.47
N PRO A 879 -9.03 22.27 21.72
CA PRO A 879 -9.23 21.45 22.91
C PRO A 879 -10.58 20.75 22.96
N LEU A 880 -11.65 21.39 22.46
CA LEU A 880 -12.98 20.79 22.38
C LEU A 880 -12.97 19.60 21.40
N VAL A 881 -12.33 19.75 20.24
CA VAL A 881 -12.15 18.66 19.25
C VAL A 881 -11.38 17.49 19.87
N LEU A 882 -10.30 17.76 20.61
CA LEU A 882 -9.53 16.73 21.32
C LEU A 882 -10.34 16.08 22.45
N ALA A 883 -11.10 16.86 23.21
CA ALA A 883 -11.99 16.33 24.25
C ALA A 883 -13.03 15.38 23.64
N LEU A 884 -13.68 15.77 22.54
CA LEU A 884 -14.64 14.90 21.84
C LEU A 884 -13.97 13.64 21.27
N PHE A 885 -12.73 13.75 20.77
CA PHE A 885 -11.94 12.59 20.37
C PHE A 885 -11.68 11.63 21.54
N THR A 886 -11.35 12.15 22.73
CA THR A 886 -11.15 11.32 23.93
C THR A 886 -12.44 10.67 24.40
N VAL A 887 -13.57 11.38 24.37
CA VAL A 887 -14.89 10.86 24.74
C VAL A 887 -15.30 9.71 23.82
N ALA A 888 -14.93 9.75 22.54
CA ALA A 888 -15.21 8.65 21.60
C ALA A 888 -14.60 7.30 22.03
N TRP A 889 -13.54 7.29 22.84
CA TRP A 889 -12.96 6.04 23.39
C TRP A 889 -13.87 5.32 24.39
N LEU A 890 -14.94 5.95 24.88
CA LEU A 890 -15.95 5.28 25.70
C LEU A 890 -16.68 4.17 24.93
N GLY A 891 -16.77 4.26 23.60
CA GLY A 891 -17.38 3.23 22.75
C GLY A 891 -16.67 1.86 22.86
N PRO A 892 -15.37 1.76 22.52
CA PRO A 892 -14.58 0.55 22.69
C PRO A 892 -14.55 0.02 24.13
N LEU A 893 -14.47 0.91 25.12
CA LEU A 893 -14.49 0.52 26.53
C LEU A 893 -15.82 -0.12 26.94
N ASN A 894 -16.95 0.44 26.50
CA ASN A 894 -18.28 -0.13 26.70
C ASN A 894 -18.38 -1.51 26.01
N PHE A 895 -17.97 -1.59 24.74
CA PHE A 895 -17.94 -2.84 23.99
C PHE A 895 -17.07 -3.91 24.65
N TRP A 896 -15.87 -3.58 25.13
CA TRP A 896 -14.97 -4.52 25.78
C TRP A 896 -15.57 -5.07 27.09
N ARG A 897 -16.16 -4.19 27.91
CA ARG A 897 -16.88 -4.59 29.13
C ARG A 897 -18.05 -5.53 28.83
N TRP A 898 -18.86 -5.20 27.83
CA TRP A 898 -19.98 -6.03 27.40
C TRP A 898 -19.52 -7.39 26.85
N ARG A 899 -18.55 -7.40 25.92
CA ARG A 899 -18.00 -8.61 25.31
C ARG A 899 -17.42 -9.54 26.37
N ARG A 900 -16.66 -9.00 27.33
CA ARG A 900 -16.08 -9.77 28.44
C ARG A 900 -17.16 -10.43 29.30
N ARG A 901 -18.32 -9.79 29.52
CA ARG A 901 -19.44 -10.39 30.25
C ARG A 901 -20.11 -11.52 29.46
N VAL A 902 -20.45 -11.27 28.20
CA VAL A 902 -21.21 -12.22 27.37
C VAL A 902 -20.40 -13.47 27.01
N THR A 903 -19.13 -13.30 26.65
CA THR A 903 -18.29 -14.42 26.18
C THR A 903 -17.61 -15.20 27.31
N ARG A 904 -17.67 -14.72 28.58
CA ARG A 904 -16.94 -15.31 29.71
C ARG A 904 -17.20 -16.80 29.88
N LYS A 905 -18.47 -17.21 29.83
CA LYS A 905 -18.88 -18.60 30.08
C LYS A 905 -18.36 -19.54 28.98
N GLN A 906 -18.64 -19.23 27.72
CA GLN A 906 -18.18 -20.01 26.56
C GLN A 906 -16.66 -20.06 26.48
N TRP A 907 -15.99 -18.95 26.78
CA TRP A 907 -14.54 -18.90 26.82
C TRP A 907 -13.96 -19.80 27.92
N LEU A 908 -14.56 -19.79 29.12
CA LEU A 908 -14.12 -20.63 30.23
C LEU A 908 -14.33 -22.12 29.94
N GLU A 909 -15.49 -22.49 29.41
CA GLU A 909 -15.81 -23.87 29.00
C GLU A 909 -14.81 -24.36 27.93
N ALA A 910 -14.57 -23.57 26.88
CA ALA A 910 -13.59 -23.90 25.85
C ALA A 910 -12.15 -23.96 26.40
N ALA A 911 -11.80 -23.07 27.35
CA ALA A 911 -10.49 -23.08 27.99
C ALA A 911 -10.27 -24.35 28.83
N LEU A 912 -11.29 -24.80 29.57
CA LEU A 912 -11.25 -26.04 30.35
C LEU A 912 -11.13 -27.27 29.43
N GLU A 913 -11.90 -27.32 28.36
CA GLU A 913 -11.82 -28.40 27.37
C GLU A 913 -10.43 -28.47 26.71
N LEU A 914 -9.89 -27.32 26.30
CA LEU A 914 -8.56 -27.25 25.69
C LEU A 914 -7.46 -27.64 26.67
N ASN A 915 -7.55 -27.23 27.94
CA ASN A 915 -6.58 -27.65 28.96
C ASN A 915 -6.51 -29.18 29.08
N GLY A 916 -7.66 -29.88 28.99
CA GLY A 916 -7.70 -31.35 29.02
C GLY A 916 -7.11 -32.02 27.76
N LYS A 917 -7.01 -31.29 26.65
CA LYS A 917 -6.48 -31.80 25.36
C LYS A 917 -4.99 -31.48 25.15
N GLU A 918 -4.39 -30.64 25.97
CA GLU A 918 -3.03 -30.10 25.76
C GLU A 918 -1.97 -31.19 25.61
N THR A 919 -1.92 -32.14 26.54
CA THR A 919 -0.91 -33.21 26.57
C THR A 919 -1.04 -34.13 25.36
N VAL A 920 -2.26 -34.58 25.06
CA VAL A 920 -2.56 -35.45 23.91
C VAL A 920 -2.29 -34.74 22.59
N TRP A 921 -2.68 -33.46 22.47
CA TRP A 921 -2.43 -32.67 21.27
C TRP A 921 -0.93 -32.48 21.01
N LYS A 922 -0.15 -32.12 22.04
CA LYS A 922 1.30 -31.95 21.92
C LYS A 922 2.01 -33.25 21.57
N ALA A 923 1.63 -34.37 22.21
CA ALA A 923 2.19 -35.68 21.90
C ALA A 923 1.95 -36.08 20.44
N ASN A 924 0.72 -35.90 19.96
CA ASN A 924 0.38 -36.15 18.55
C ASN A 924 1.15 -35.22 17.61
N TRP A 925 1.23 -33.93 17.92
CA TRP A 925 1.95 -32.96 17.09
C TRP A 925 3.45 -33.26 17.01
N ILE A 926 4.08 -33.66 18.13
CA ILE A 926 5.50 -34.07 18.16
C ILE A 926 5.71 -35.32 17.30
N ARG A 927 4.82 -36.32 17.40
CA ARG A 927 4.87 -37.52 16.55
C ARG A 927 4.79 -37.15 15.07
N ASP A 928 3.85 -36.29 14.70
CA ASP A 928 3.65 -35.84 13.32
C ASP A 928 4.88 -35.04 12.83
N ALA A 929 5.48 -34.18 13.68
CA ALA A 929 6.65 -33.37 13.35
C ALA A 929 7.95 -34.17 13.18
N CYS A 930 8.11 -35.27 13.92
CA CYS A 930 9.27 -36.16 13.81
C CYS A 930 9.23 -37.06 12.56
N GLY A 931 8.05 -37.25 11.96
CA GLY A 931 7.82 -38.16 10.85
C GLY A 931 7.76 -39.64 11.28
N GLU A 932 6.83 -40.39 10.70
CA GLU A 932 6.55 -41.79 11.08
C GLU A 932 7.75 -42.73 10.91
N GLY A 933 8.75 -42.37 10.08
CA GLY A 933 9.92 -43.21 9.81
C GLY A 933 11.11 -43.03 10.75
N SER A 934 11.17 -41.99 11.58
CA SER A 934 12.38 -41.67 12.35
C SER A 934 12.33 -42.09 13.83
N PHE A 935 11.17 -42.45 14.38
CA PHE A 935 10.97 -42.51 15.84
C PHE A 935 10.75 -43.92 16.43
N CYS A 936 10.71 -44.98 15.62
CA CYS A 936 10.39 -46.34 16.12
C CYS A 936 11.58 -47.11 16.75
N GLY A 937 12.71 -46.47 17.05
CA GLY A 937 13.89 -47.17 17.58
C GLY A 937 14.02 -47.23 19.11
N GLU A 938 13.89 -46.10 19.81
CA GLU A 938 14.47 -45.98 21.16
C GLU A 938 13.52 -45.52 22.28
N LEU A 939 12.35 -44.93 22.00
CA LEU A 939 11.48 -44.41 23.08
C LEU A 939 10.31 -45.33 23.49
N SER A 940 10.14 -46.47 22.81
CA SER A 940 9.06 -47.43 23.09
C SER A 940 9.23 -48.17 24.43
N SER A 941 10.41 -48.13 25.06
CA SER A 941 10.68 -48.94 26.26
C SER A 941 10.53 -48.21 27.60
N SER A 942 10.16 -46.92 27.62
CA SER A 942 10.14 -46.14 28.87
C SER A 942 8.85 -45.35 29.16
N VAL A 943 7.78 -45.53 28.38
CA VAL A 943 6.46 -44.98 28.76
C VAL A 943 5.70 -46.07 29.52
N PRO A 944 5.44 -45.90 30.83
CA PRO A 944 4.68 -46.89 31.60
C PRO A 944 3.26 -46.97 31.04
N GLU A 945 2.95 -48.12 30.45
CA GLU A 945 1.67 -48.51 29.88
C GLU A 945 0.64 -48.83 30.97
N GLN A 946 0.38 -47.90 31.89
CA GLN A 946 -0.70 -48.01 32.88
C GLN A 946 -1.33 -46.65 33.16
N VAL A 947 -2.17 -46.18 32.24
CA VAL A 947 -3.29 -45.30 32.60
C VAL A 947 -4.52 -46.20 32.72
N PRO A 948 -5.14 -46.34 33.89
CA PRO A 948 -6.33 -47.17 34.06
C PRO A 948 -7.46 -46.65 33.17
N GLN A 949 -7.95 -47.50 32.28
CA GLN A 949 -9.22 -47.33 31.60
C GLN A 949 -10.33 -47.40 32.66
N GLN A 950 -10.71 -46.27 33.25
CA GLN A 950 -11.93 -46.17 34.04
C GLN A 950 -13.11 -45.89 33.11
N ASP A 951 -14.07 -46.81 33.13
CA ASP A 951 -15.32 -46.81 32.39
C ASP A 951 -16.10 -45.49 32.52
N LEU A 952 -16.22 -44.78 31.40
CA LEU A 952 -17.11 -43.62 31.21
C LEU A 952 -18.43 -44.04 30.53
N SER A 953 -19.01 -45.18 30.91
CA SER A 953 -20.24 -45.73 30.32
C SER A 953 -21.53 -45.46 31.11
N HIS A 954 -21.49 -44.74 32.24
CA HIS A 954 -22.70 -44.36 32.98
C HIS A 954 -22.84 -42.85 33.19
N CYS A 955 -23.36 -42.14 32.18
CA CYS A 955 -24.04 -40.86 32.38
C CYS A 955 -25.04 -40.57 31.23
N SER A 956 -26.14 -41.33 31.19
CA SER A 956 -27.32 -40.96 30.41
C SER A 956 -28.61 -41.49 31.04
N SER A 957 -29.17 -40.76 32.01
CA SER A 957 -30.62 -40.63 32.26
C SER A 957 -30.85 -39.97 33.61
N GLY A 958 -31.36 -38.74 33.61
CA GLY A 958 -31.69 -38.05 34.86
C GLY A 958 -32.10 -36.59 34.65
N SER A 959 -33.13 -36.34 33.84
CA SER A 959 -33.82 -35.05 33.85
C SER A 959 -34.59 -34.91 35.16
N LYS A 960 -34.07 -34.12 36.10
CA LYS A 960 -34.86 -33.47 37.14
C LYS A 960 -34.50 -32.00 37.17
N SER A 961 -35.52 -31.19 36.90
CA SER A 961 -35.52 -29.74 37.08
C SER A 961 -35.16 -29.39 38.51
N VAL A 962 -34.08 -28.63 38.71
CA VAL A 962 -33.81 -27.95 39.98
C VAL A 962 -33.77 -26.46 39.69
N THR A 963 -34.82 -25.78 40.18
CA THR A 963 -34.93 -24.34 40.34
C THR A 963 -33.84 -23.86 41.30
N PHE A 964 -33.05 -22.85 40.89
CA PHE A 964 -32.08 -22.20 41.76
C PHE A 964 -32.67 -20.87 42.26
N SER A 965 -33.11 -20.88 43.52
CA SER A 965 -33.39 -19.69 44.31
C SER A 965 -32.08 -19.09 44.81
N SER A 966 -31.99 -17.77 44.77
CA SER A 966 -30.89 -17.00 45.36
C SER A 966 -30.89 -17.12 46.88
N GLU A 967 -29.74 -17.35 47.51
CA GLU A 967 -29.44 -16.71 48.79
C GLU A 967 -27.95 -16.63 49.06
N SER A 968 -27.57 -15.44 49.52
CA SER A 968 -26.27 -14.97 49.93
C SER A 968 -25.83 -15.55 51.27
N ASN A 969 -24.56 -15.92 51.41
CA ASN A 969 -23.68 -15.54 52.53
C ASN A 969 -22.32 -16.25 52.42
N VAL A 970 -21.24 -15.48 52.22
CA VAL A 970 -19.87 -15.98 52.38
C VAL A 970 -19.12 -15.04 53.33
N THR A 971 -18.89 -15.53 54.54
CA THR A 971 -17.93 -15.01 55.51
C THR A 971 -16.56 -15.68 55.34
N LYS A 972 -15.54 -14.95 55.80
CA LYS A 972 -14.09 -15.15 55.63
C LYS A 972 -13.52 -16.33 56.45
N ASN A 973 -12.56 -17.08 55.86
CA ASN A 973 -11.21 -17.40 56.38
C ASN A 973 -10.64 -18.69 55.75
N PRO A 974 -9.34 -18.76 55.39
CA PRO A 974 -8.65 -20.04 55.20
C PRO A 974 -7.56 -20.28 56.26
N SER A 975 -7.60 -21.46 56.87
CA SER A 975 -6.52 -22.06 57.66
C SER A 975 -5.89 -23.23 56.90
N ALA A 976 -4.62 -23.45 57.17
CA ALA A 976 -3.66 -24.33 56.50
C ALA A 976 -3.90 -25.85 56.66
N ALA A 977 -3.43 -26.63 55.68
CA ALA A 977 -2.94 -28.03 55.79
C ALA A 977 -2.15 -28.35 54.49
N MET A 978 -0.81 -28.40 54.47
CA MET A 978 0.13 -29.48 54.87
C MET A 978 0.05 -30.74 53.99
N CYS A 979 1.09 -30.96 53.17
CA CYS A 979 1.39 -32.16 52.37
C CYS A 979 2.63 -32.88 52.95
N PRO A 980 2.79 -34.21 52.78
CA PRO A 980 3.88 -34.99 53.39
C PRO A 980 5.16 -35.03 52.52
N PRO A 981 6.32 -35.44 53.09
CA PRO A 981 7.63 -35.33 52.45
C PRO A 981 8.00 -36.57 51.62
N GLY A 982 8.62 -36.36 50.47
CA GLY A 982 9.26 -37.40 49.64
C GLY A 982 10.80 -37.38 49.77
N HIS A 983 11.38 -38.58 49.84
CA HIS A 983 12.81 -38.89 49.98
C HIS A 983 13.71 -38.38 48.84
N PRO A 984 15.05 -38.24 49.06
CA PRO A 984 15.99 -37.77 48.05
C PRO A 984 16.53 -38.93 47.18
N GLY A 985 16.33 -38.84 45.87
CA GLY A 985 16.92 -39.72 44.86
C GLY A 985 18.19 -39.11 44.23
N GLN A 986 19.20 -39.95 44.06
CA GLN A 986 20.56 -39.67 43.59
C GLN A 986 20.64 -39.03 42.18
N ALA A 987 21.65 -38.18 41.97
CA ALA A 987 21.97 -37.55 40.70
C ALA A 987 22.74 -38.52 39.77
N PRO A 988 22.45 -38.56 38.46
CA PRO A 988 23.22 -39.34 37.50
C PRO A 988 24.45 -38.56 36.99
N SER A 989 25.57 -39.27 36.89
CA SER A 989 26.85 -38.85 36.30
C SER A 989 26.79 -38.70 34.76
N PRO A 990 27.65 -37.86 34.16
CA PRO A 990 27.61 -37.54 32.72
C PRO A 990 28.25 -38.65 31.85
N PRO A 991 27.80 -38.81 30.58
CA PRO A 991 28.29 -39.86 29.70
C PRO A 991 29.62 -39.51 29.01
N SER A 992 30.40 -40.56 28.80
CA SER A 992 31.70 -40.60 28.13
C SER A 992 31.61 -40.32 26.62
N THR A 993 32.46 -39.43 26.13
CA THR A 993 32.63 -39.13 24.71
C THR A 993 33.45 -40.20 24.00
N SER A 994 32.86 -40.87 23.00
CA SER A 994 33.55 -41.79 22.10
C SER A 994 34.14 -41.06 20.89
N ARG A 995 35.30 -41.57 20.45
CA ARG A 995 36.20 -41.07 19.41
C ARG A 995 35.56 -41.03 18.01
N ARG A 996 35.89 -39.99 17.23
CA ARG A 996 36.02 -40.05 15.75
C ARG A 996 37.28 -39.31 15.28
N PRO A 997 37.84 -39.71 14.12
CA PRO A 997 39.23 -39.42 13.77
C PRO A 997 39.40 -38.06 13.07
N SER A 998 40.55 -37.44 13.33
CA SER A 998 41.04 -36.20 12.74
C SER A 998 41.80 -36.44 11.43
N PRO A 999 41.75 -35.52 10.45
CA PRO A 999 42.79 -35.37 9.46
C PRO A 999 43.84 -34.34 9.90
N SER A 1000 45.03 -34.53 9.36
CA SER A 1000 46.35 -34.02 9.75
C SER A 1000 46.70 -32.59 9.30
N ARG A 1001 47.63 -31.98 10.07
CA ARG A 1001 48.59 -30.89 9.75
C ARG A 1001 47.97 -29.48 9.59
N SER A 1002 48.54 -28.40 10.12
CA SER A 1002 49.93 -28.07 10.44
C SER A 1002 50.00 -27.06 11.60
N ALA A 1003 51.11 -27.10 12.34
CA ALA A 1003 51.37 -26.35 13.56
C ALA A 1003 52.21 -25.10 13.29
N GLU A 1004 51.98 -24.02 14.05
CA GLU A 1004 53.01 -23.11 14.60
C GLU A 1004 52.43 -22.31 15.79
N PRO A 1005 53.25 -21.80 16.73
CA PRO A 1005 52.91 -21.86 18.16
C PRO A 1005 52.78 -20.50 18.90
N LEU A 1006 51.95 -20.57 19.95
CA LEU A 1006 52.08 -19.97 21.31
C LEU A 1006 52.63 -18.55 21.51
N SER A 1007 51.79 -17.70 22.13
CA SER A 1007 52.23 -16.81 23.21
C SER A 1007 51.23 -16.83 24.37
N GLN A 1008 51.71 -17.29 25.54
CA GLN A 1008 51.04 -17.33 26.84
C GLN A 1008 51.15 -15.96 27.54
N VAL A 1009 50.11 -15.48 28.24
CA VAL A 1009 50.17 -14.59 29.43
C VAL A 1009 48.86 -14.76 30.26
N PRO A 1010 48.88 -14.68 31.61
CA PRO A 1010 48.07 -15.55 32.47
C PRO A 1010 46.84 -14.91 33.13
N ALA A 1011 46.06 -15.81 33.74
CA ALA A 1011 44.86 -15.59 34.55
C ALA A 1011 45.15 -14.99 35.95
N THR A 1012 44.16 -14.29 36.52
CA THR A 1012 43.95 -14.03 37.96
C THR A 1012 42.46 -13.69 38.23
N PRO A 1013 41.96 -13.77 39.48
CA PRO A 1013 40.88 -14.70 39.79
C PRO A 1013 39.51 -14.10 40.19
N ARG A 1014 38.56 -15.03 40.29
CA ARG A 1014 37.21 -14.97 40.87
C ARG A 1014 37.12 -14.21 42.20
N GLY A 1015 36.11 -13.36 42.31
CA GLY A 1015 35.52 -12.91 43.57
C GLY A 1015 33.99 -12.98 43.47
N GLY A 1016 33.38 -13.97 44.11
CA GLY A 1016 31.93 -14.10 44.20
C GLY A 1016 31.36 -13.31 45.37
N ARG A 1017 30.19 -12.68 45.17
CA ARG A 1017 29.26 -12.34 46.25
C ARG A 1017 27.83 -12.58 45.78
N ARG A 1018 27.20 -13.57 46.42
CA ARG A 1018 25.74 -13.76 46.43
C ARG A 1018 25.10 -12.62 47.22
N MET A 1019 24.06 -12.02 46.68
CA MET A 1019 22.99 -11.40 47.46
C MET A 1019 21.66 -11.95 46.97
N SER A 1020 21.07 -12.80 47.81
CA SER A 1020 19.67 -13.21 47.79
C SER A 1020 18.91 -12.33 48.78
N THR A 1021 17.83 -11.69 48.34
CA THR A 1021 16.53 -11.52 49.05
C THR A 1021 15.82 -10.25 48.57
N ALA A 1022 14.91 -10.40 47.60
CA ALA A 1022 13.77 -9.51 47.37
C ALA A 1022 12.92 -10.09 46.23
N ARG A 1023 12.13 -11.14 46.52
CA ARG A 1023 11.15 -11.69 45.57
C ARG A 1023 9.91 -12.13 46.32
N THR A 1024 9.03 -11.19 46.64
CA THR A 1024 7.63 -11.47 47.02
C THR A 1024 6.66 -10.28 46.83
N ALA A 1025 7.05 -9.16 46.22
CA ALA A 1025 6.18 -7.98 46.09
C ALA A 1025 5.74 -7.60 44.65
N GLU A 1026 6.37 -8.11 43.59
CA GLU A 1026 6.11 -7.64 42.21
C GLU A 1026 5.07 -8.47 41.41
N ALA A 1027 4.60 -9.60 41.95
CA ALA A 1027 3.66 -10.47 41.23
C ALA A 1027 2.20 -9.93 41.19
N ALA A 1028 1.87 -8.88 41.94
CA ALA A 1028 0.50 -8.36 42.04
C ALA A 1028 0.18 -7.17 41.10
N VAL A 1029 1.20 -6.52 40.50
CA VAL A 1029 1.00 -5.30 39.69
C VAL A 1029 0.84 -5.60 38.18
N MET A 1030 1.35 -6.73 37.69
CA MET A 1030 1.21 -7.09 36.26
C MET A 1030 -0.12 -7.75 35.86
N ALA A 1031 -1.06 -7.97 36.78
CA ALA A 1031 -2.38 -8.53 36.47
C ALA A 1031 -3.45 -7.46 36.13
N GLN A 1032 -3.07 -6.18 36.05
CA GLN A 1032 -4.00 -5.05 35.87
C GLN A 1032 -3.66 -4.09 34.72
N ALA A 1033 -2.71 -4.45 33.86
CA ALA A 1033 -2.54 -3.90 32.50
C ALA A 1033 -2.97 -4.98 31.49
#